data_AF-A0A6L3A105-F1
#
_entry.id   AF-A0A6L3A105-F1
#
_cell.length_a   1.000
_cell.length_b   1.000
_cell.length_c   1.000
_cell.angle_alpha   90.00
_cell.angle_beta   90.00
_cell.angle_gamma   90.00
#
_symmetry.space_group_name_H-M   'P 1'
#
loop_
_entity.id
_entity.type
_entity.pdbx_description
1 polymer ?
#
loop_
_entity_poly.entity_id
_entity_poly.type
_entity_poly.pdbx_seq_one_letter_code
_entity_poly.pdbx_strand_id
1 'polypeptide(L)'
;MMQKKRVGTTAGLLAAMASVCAVVAQAAADVNVQGGQVNGAGATLFVDFFKVPASTNDDLGCNGAIGVDGDLDCLGNGYYGFDIGRLNCGQNPVDQLAPFFDPGDDWTGWWLFQYRSVGSVEGFGEFISYQTCGTIPQAIPAEAGLINRFEFARQGNWTWGGPFADCDGDGDTSDESGTPVCPQTIDFGFTDVVGSWAVRTGDESNGFWSRKPTEDGYGWNFIPSSSGFISRLQSLGRDCDGNGSEETFLNTNTSNPDEQTMFGFSVAWVPIVPIANRGTGVENLRMTEFQHLMVAGRMPSGENLVGVTRDVGSGTRNGEMNTAGIDPAWGRGDNLGPRFDDGNIANLGPKHQPTNGGGSSNVEDVTRNRRLGLGYTGLAGGSRAARDALNGVYEILNLMNDHAGGTQYVRPEVRDDNNPNFSPILDNGDPNTGWRLGGTGTFSMIGDFRQTDPDAPDYMDNQAAADYFRNLECSVFNFQAGFDRDEVNNMPGQYLALTFFLLAGMDSLPLDEDPTLFVPNVNLNQQLQDYTRENNGLEIGQDTPRFGSVNIAGFVPRRVSNPDFDNDGTPDGYSDGSMNGNYYNPQTGVYDVSNSFRLNERNQISGDFNNDKVRNVNDIAGLMSAINNPRGYQAGVDFGGRRENMPFSGDYVIVEIIGDFDGDGNFNSRDVRYFADGLAMQSGRLNRQEGFTRVDHEWENLTGNGNYFGTTLATGVPYTAGASRADIAGGADPIPGAYPNGHDGEVGCADITYVYANFGDYTDLDVAVFIDLSADMNGDLVIDQADVDAIVQGILCTEYGDADLDGDVDDDDRNLVRDNRGTENASWCDGDLNGDGRVTNADVAIVDANLGFTSDCFGGGCNGGESLKFKGCRNNRAKAVLKNGTPGQTYTFVLNGGEQTLEDVASSRGKAVVTFTGLPLGRNEVESCGLTSRTTCE
;
A
#
# COMPACT_ATOMS: atom_id res chain seq x y z
N MET A 1 -62.86 -19.70 3.54
CA MET A 1 -64.16 -19.01 3.34
C MET A 1 -63.99 -18.08 2.15
N MET A 2 -64.82 -18.26 1.09
CA MET A 2 -64.97 -17.47 -0.16
C MET A 2 -63.71 -17.19 -1.01
N GLN A 3 -63.39 -17.89 -2.11
CA GLN A 3 -64.05 -18.12 -3.43
C GLN A 3 -64.28 -16.89 -4.36
N LYS A 4 -63.51 -16.89 -5.47
CA LYS A 4 -63.86 -16.76 -6.92
C LYS A 4 -64.43 -15.44 -7.51
N LYS A 5 -63.70 -14.91 -8.53
CA LYS A 5 -64.07 -14.78 -9.99
C LYS A 5 -63.00 -13.91 -10.70
N ARG A 6 -62.21 -14.36 -11.69
CA ARG A 6 -62.43 -14.68 -13.13
C ARG A 6 -62.76 -13.51 -14.09
N VAL A 7 -61.78 -13.24 -14.97
CA VAL A 7 -61.80 -13.10 -16.46
C VAL A 7 -62.15 -11.75 -17.11
N GLY A 8 -61.27 -11.31 -18.02
CA GLY A 8 -61.55 -10.46 -19.20
C GLY A 8 -60.36 -9.54 -19.57
N THR A 9 -59.38 -10.00 -20.35
CA THR A 9 -59.14 -9.66 -21.78
C THR A 9 -58.97 -8.17 -22.12
N THR A 10 -57.74 -7.78 -22.48
CA THR A 10 -57.46 -6.87 -23.60
C THR A 10 -56.07 -7.14 -24.17
N ALA A 11 -56.06 -7.92 -25.25
CA ALA A 11 -54.99 -7.91 -26.24
C ALA A 11 -55.15 -6.64 -27.09
N GLY A 12 -54.07 -5.89 -27.31
CA GLY A 12 -54.08 -4.74 -28.21
C GLY A 12 -52.84 -3.88 -28.09
N LEU A 13 -52.05 -3.86 -29.16
CA LEU A 13 -50.93 -2.96 -29.47
C LEU A 13 -49.61 -3.19 -28.71
N LEU A 14 -48.75 -4.03 -29.31
CA LEU A 14 -47.34 -3.69 -29.55
C LEU A 14 -46.76 -4.68 -30.57
N ALA A 15 -47.26 -4.56 -31.80
CA ALA A 15 -46.73 -5.23 -32.98
C ALA A 15 -46.64 -4.17 -34.09
N ALA A 16 -45.68 -3.26 -33.95
CA ALA A 16 -45.24 -2.33 -34.99
C ALA A 16 -43.94 -1.64 -34.55
N MET A 17 -42.82 -2.38 -34.58
CA MET A 17 -41.47 -1.92 -34.95
C MET A 17 -40.47 -3.08 -34.77
N ALA A 18 -40.79 -4.22 -35.38
CA ALA A 18 -39.84 -5.28 -35.69
C ALA A 18 -39.77 -5.35 -37.21
N SER A 19 -39.07 -4.39 -37.83
CA SER A 19 -38.66 -4.37 -39.23
C SER A 19 -38.14 -2.97 -39.58
N VAL A 20 -36.91 -2.67 -39.20
CA VAL A 20 -35.80 -2.03 -39.96
C VAL A 20 -34.70 -1.81 -38.92
N CYS A 21 -34.00 -2.88 -38.57
CA CYS A 21 -32.64 -2.80 -38.02
C CYS A 21 -31.83 -3.93 -38.66
N ALA A 22 -31.93 -4.04 -39.98
CA ALA A 22 -30.77 -4.43 -40.77
C ALA A 22 -30.02 -3.12 -40.97
N VAL A 23 -29.35 -2.65 -39.91
CA VAL A 23 -28.19 -1.78 -40.11
C VAL A 23 -27.24 -2.69 -40.89
N VAL A 24 -27.00 -2.28 -42.13
CA VAL A 24 -25.91 -2.86 -42.92
C VAL A 24 -24.70 -2.80 -42.00
N ALA A 25 -24.18 -3.95 -41.57
CA ALA A 25 -22.82 -4.05 -41.06
C ALA A 25 -21.96 -3.50 -42.20
N GLN A 26 -21.72 -2.21 -42.16
CA GLN A 26 -20.79 -1.56 -43.05
C GLN A 26 -19.46 -2.05 -42.50
N ALA A 27 -18.91 -3.06 -43.17
CA ALA A 27 -17.56 -3.56 -42.89
C ALA A 27 -16.69 -2.35 -42.58
N ALA A 28 -15.94 -2.42 -41.48
CA ALA A 28 -14.94 -1.40 -41.13
C ALA A 28 -14.27 -0.95 -42.42
N ALA A 29 -14.33 0.35 -42.72
CA ALA A 29 -13.67 0.83 -43.92
C ALA A 29 -12.18 0.55 -43.71
N ASP A 30 -11.58 -0.28 -44.56
CA ASP A 30 -10.12 -0.27 -44.73
C ASP A 30 -9.76 1.17 -45.11
N VAL A 31 -9.40 1.97 -44.10
CA VAL A 31 -8.96 3.33 -44.30
C VAL A 31 -7.60 3.22 -44.98
N ASN A 32 -7.54 3.55 -46.26
CA ASN A 32 -6.27 3.58 -46.98
C ASN A 32 -5.46 4.80 -46.49
N VAL A 33 -4.47 4.56 -45.63
CA VAL A 33 -3.63 5.60 -45.05
C VAL A 33 -2.35 5.72 -45.88
N GLN A 34 -2.10 6.90 -46.45
CA GLN A 34 -0.97 7.12 -47.36
C GLN A 34 0.39 6.86 -46.71
N GLY A 35 0.59 7.31 -45.46
CA GLY A 35 1.81 7.13 -44.69
C GLY A 35 1.79 5.95 -43.71
N GLY A 36 0.68 5.20 -43.60
CA GLY A 36 0.53 4.04 -42.71
C GLY A 36 -0.12 4.32 -41.34
N GLN A 37 -0.34 3.24 -40.57
CA GLN A 37 -0.83 3.32 -39.19
C GLN A 37 0.34 3.32 -38.20
N VAL A 38 0.18 4.05 -37.10
CA VAL A 38 1.08 4.02 -35.93
C VAL A 38 0.25 3.67 -34.72
N ASN A 39 0.46 2.50 -34.15
CA ASN A 39 -0.41 1.91 -33.14
C ASN A 39 0.38 1.63 -31.86
N GLY A 40 -0.13 2.08 -30.72
CA GLY A 40 0.51 1.79 -29.44
C GLY A 40 -0.45 1.52 -28.30
N ALA A 41 0.09 0.96 -27.22
CA ALA A 41 -0.61 0.75 -25.96
C ALA A 41 0.31 1.15 -24.80
N GLY A 42 -0.23 1.60 -23.67
CA GLY A 42 0.64 1.91 -22.53
C GLY A 42 0.09 2.83 -21.46
N ALA A 43 1.03 3.57 -20.87
CA ALA A 43 0.83 4.36 -19.67
C ALA A 43 -0.21 5.47 -19.83
N THR A 44 -0.92 5.67 -18.73
CA THR A 44 -1.95 6.68 -18.55
C THR A 44 -1.37 8.08 -18.50
N LEU A 45 -0.16 8.24 -17.96
CA LEU A 45 0.46 9.54 -17.74
C LEU A 45 0.72 10.32 -19.05
N PHE A 46 0.96 9.58 -20.14
CA PHE A 46 1.33 10.15 -21.44
C PHE A 46 0.12 10.29 -22.39
N VAL A 47 -1.07 9.83 -21.98
CA VAL A 47 -2.27 9.85 -22.84
C VAL A 47 -2.65 11.27 -23.27
N ASP A 48 -2.41 12.27 -22.41
CA ASP A 48 -2.77 13.66 -22.68
C ASP A 48 -1.91 14.29 -23.78
N PHE A 49 -0.68 13.80 -23.98
CA PHE A 49 0.15 14.18 -25.13
C PHE A 49 -0.53 13.76 -26.45
N PHE A 50 -1.08 12.55 -26.51
CA PHE A 50 -1.76 12.06 -27.72
C PHE A 50 -3.12 12.73 -28.00
N LYS A 51 -3.64 13.53 -27.06
CA LYS A 51 -4.86 14.33 -27.26
C LYS A 51 -4.60 15.68 -27.91
N VAL A 52 -3.34 16.13 -28.02
CA VAL A 52 -3.00 17.42 -28.62
C VAL A 52 -2.47 17.28 -30.04
N PRO A 53 -2.72 18.28 -30.93
CA PRO A 53 -2.17 18.27 -32.29
C PRO A 53 -0.64 18.16 -32.31
N ALA A 54 0.02 18.72 -31.31
CA ALA A 54 1.49 18.74 -31.20
C ALA A 54 2.14 17.35 -31.24
N SER A 55 1.40 16.29 -30.87
CA SER A 55 1.93 14.92 -30.85
C SER A 55 2.37 14.38 -32.19
N THR A 56 1.93 14.99 -33.29
CA THR A 56 2.08 14.51 -34.67
C THR A 56 2.41 15.62 -35.66
N ASN A 57 2.82 16.80 -35.17
CA ASN A 57 3.35 17.87 -36.03
C ASN A 57 4.74 17.50 -36.56
N ASP A 58 5.04 17.84 -37.82
CA ASP A 58 6.31 17.50 -38.49
C ASP A 58 7.49 18.40 -38.08
N ASP A 59 8.63 17.80 -37.72
CA ASP A 59 9.91 18.45 -37.41
C ASP A 59 10.80 18.63 -38.64
N LEU A 60 10.76 19.84 -39.18
CA LEU A 60 11.58 20.28 -40.33
C LEU A 60 13.10 20.19 -40.10
N GLY A 61 13.53 20.00 -38.85
CA GLY A 61 14.93 19.88 -38.45
C GLY A 61 15.55 18.51 -38.76
N CYS A 62 14.76 17.44 -38.88
CA CYS A 62 15.26 16.07 -38.97
C CYS A 62 16.11 15.77 -40.22
N ASN A 63 15.74 16.32 -41.39
CA ASN A 63 16.23 15.83 -42.68
C ASN A 63 16.80 16.91 -43.62
N GLY A 64 17.20 18.06 -43.08
CA GLY A 64 17.81 19.12 -43.88
C GLY A 64 16.84 19.72 -44.90
N ALA A 65 15.82 20.44 -44.41
CA ALA A 65 14.81 21.16 -45.18
C ALA A 65 13.88 20.28 -46.06
N ILE A 66 13.85 18.97 -45.83
CA ILE A 66 12.88 18.02 -46.39
C ILE A 66 12.15 17.43 -45.18
N GLY A 67 10.82 17.52 -45.13
CA GLY A 67 9.99 16.97 -44.04
C GLY A 67 10.04 15.44 -43.99
N VAL A 68 9.40 14.84 -42.97
CA VAL A 68 9.34 13.38 -42.81
C VAL A 68 8.53 12.70 -43.94
N ASP A 69 7.58 13.41 -44.56
CA ASP A 69 6.80 12.93 -45.69
C ASP A 69 7.52 13.06 -47.05
N GLY A 70 8.74 13.60 -47.05
CA GLY A 70 9.58 13.76 -48.23
C GLY A 70 9.20 14.94 -49.13
N ASP A 71 8.32 15.83 -48.69
CA ASP A 71 8.00 17.04 -49.42
C ASP A 71 9.07 18.14 -49.22
N LEU A 72 9.12 19.06 -50.19
CA LEU A 72 10.08 20.16 -50.25
C LEU A 72 9.28 21.41 -49.91
N ASP A 73 9.34 21.81 -48.64
CA ASP A 73 8.73 23.05 -48.17
C ASP A 73 9.07 24.21 -49.11
N CYS A 74 8.05 24.96 -49.52
CA CYS A 74 8.03 25.72 -50.76
C CYS A 74 9.11 26.80 -50.97
N LEU A 75 10.03 27.05 -50.04
CA LEU A 75 11.19 27.91 -50.23
C LEU A 75 12.30 27.35 -49.33
N GLY A 76 13.53 27.18 -49.82
CA GLY A 76 14.72 26.76 -49.06
C GLY A 76 15.18 27.73 -47.95
N ASN A 77 14.23 28.28 -47.20
CA ASN A 77 14.28 29.12 -46.03
C ASN A 77 13.23 28.51 -45.09
N GLY A 78 13.64 27.66 -44.14
CA GLY A 78 12.75 26.84 -43.31
C GLY A 78 11.51 27.56 -42.79
N TYR A 79 10.34 27.16 -43.32
CA TYR A 79 9.03 27.52 -42.80
C TYR A 79 8.02 26.40 -43.10
N TYR A 80 7.36 26.00 -42.03
CA TYR A 80 6.40 24.93 -41.74
C TYR A 80 5.00 25.12 -42.41
N GLY A 81 4.17 24.06 -42.63
CA GLY A 81 2.71 24.16 -42.97
C GLY A 81 2.09 23.35 -44.13
N PHE A 82 1.03 22.54 -43.90
CA PHE A 82 0.22 21.81 -44.91
C PHE A 82 -1.09 22.51 -45.32
N ASP A 83 -1.24 22.80 -46.63
CA ASP A 83 -2.51 23.20 -47.27
C ASP A 83 -2.58 22.61 -48.70
N ILE A 84 -3.35 21.53 -48.90
CA ILE A 84 -3.61 20.92 -50.22
C ILE A 84 -4.38 21.89 -51.16
N GLY A 85 -4.95 22.98 -50.64
CA GLY A 85 -5.90 23.85 -51.33
C GLY A 85 -5.43 25.28 -51.65
N ARG A 86 -4.33 25.81 -51.10
CA ARG A 86 -3.91 27.19 -51.39
C ARG A 86 -2.42 27.39 -51.58
N LEU A 87 -2.06 27.66 -52.84
CA LEU A 87 -0.83 28.32 -53.31
C LEU A 87 -0.64 29.77 -52.78
N ASN A 88 -1.15 30.12 -51.60
CA ASN A 88 -0.94 31.42 -50.97
C ASN A 88 -0.33 31.23 -49.58
N CYS A 89 1.00 31.10 -49.57
CA CYS A 89 1.92 30.87 -48.45
C CYS A 89 1.95 32.02 -47.43
N GLY A 90 0.81 32.39 -46.84
CA GLY A 90 0.68 33.62 -46.07
C GLY A 90 0.33 33.49 -44.59
N GLN A 91 -0.29 32.40 -44.12
CA GLN A 91 -1.02 32.48 -42.85
C GLN A 91 -1.08 31.25 -41.93
N ASN A 92 -0.42 30.11 -42.20
CA ASN A 92 -0.36 29.07 -41.16
C ASN A 92 0.84 28.11 -41.28
N PRO A 93 1.75 28.04 -40.30
CA PRO A 93 3.01 27.34 -40.44
C PRO A 93 3.14 26.05 -39.60
N VAL A 94 2.29 25.04 -39.74
CA VAL A 94 2.54 23.70 -39.14
C VAL A 94 2.04 22.62 -40.06
N ASP A 95 2.90 21.65 -40.42
CA ASP A 95 2.42 20.43 -41.04
C ASP A 95 1.95 19.46 -39.96
N GLN A 96 0.68 19.08 -40.06
CA GLN A 96 -0.01 18.22 -39.12
C GLN A 96 -0.22 16.86 -39.78
N LEU A 97 0.66 15.91 -39.47
CA LEU A 97 0.73 14.61 -40.15
C LEU A 97 -0.45 13.70 -39.79
N ALA A 98 -1.08 13.92 -38.63
CA ALA A 98 -2.24 13.15 -38.15
C ALA A 98 -3.41 14.08 -37.76
N PRO A 99 -4.12 14.69 -38.76
CA PRO A 99 -5.29 15.51 -38.52
C PRO A 99 -6.37 14.77 -37.72
N PHE A 100 -7.26 15.53 -37.07
CA PHE A 100 -8.31 14.99 -36.21
C PHE A 100 -9.15 13.97 -37.00
N PHE A 101 -9.32 12.78 -36.44
CA PHE A 101 -10.11 11.73 -37.06
C PHE A 101 -11.59 11.90 -36.74
N ASP A 102 -12.45 11.91 -37.76
CA ASP A 102 -13.90 11.87 -37.59
C ASP A 102 -14.43 10.56 -38.20
N PRO A 103 -14.93 9.60 -37.39
CA PRO A 103 -15.40 8.32 -37.91
C PRO A 103 -16.48 8.49 -38.99
N GLY A 104 -16.19 7.99 -40.20
CA GLY A 104 -17.11 8.02 -41.34
C GLY A 104 -16.75 9.05 -42.43
N ASP A 105 -15.78 9.93 -42.17
CA ASP A 105 -15.21 10.82 -43.19
C ASP A 105 -14.07 10.14 -43.97
N ASP A 106 -13.81 10.63 -45.18
CA ASP A 106 -12.66 10.20 -45.98
C ASP A 106 -11.36 10.65 -45.28
N TRP A 107 -10.43 9.72 -45.11
CA TRP A 107 -9.14 10.01 -44.48
C TRP A 107 -8.20 10.78 -45.42
N THR A 108 -7.66 11.90 -44.94
CA THR A 108 -6.77 12.79 -45.73
C THR A 108 -5.42 13.07 -45.08
N GLY A 109 -5.12 12.47 -43.93
CA GLY A 109 -3.84 12.68 -43.25
C GLY A 109 -2.75 11.71 -43.70
N TRP A 110 -1.52 11.99 -43.29
CA TRP A 110 -0.37 11.13 -43.56
C TRP A 110 -0.38 9.88 -42.67
N TRP A 111 -0.53 10.06 -41.35
CA TRP A 111 -0.57 8.97 -40.36
C TRP A 111 -1.95 8.81 -39.70
N LEU A 112 -2.37 7.56 -39.55
CA LEU A 112 -3.45 7.20 -38.63
C LEU A 112 -2.81 6.69 -37.33
N PHE A 113 -2.73 7.55 -36.32
CA PHE A 113 -2.17 7.25 -35.02
C PHE A 113 -3.26 6.75 -34.08
N GLN A 114 -3.03 5.58 -33.48
CA GLN A 114 -3.94 4.95 -32.52
C GLN A 114 -3.21 4.68 -31.20
N TYR A 115 -3.88 4.97 -30.08
CA TYR A 115 -3.31 4.72 -28.76
C TYR A 115 -4.35 4.14 -27.79
N ARG A 116 -3.96 3.04 -27.14
CA ARG A 116 -4.73 2.39 -26.08
C ARG A 116 -4.11 2.68 -24.72
N SER A 117 -4.76 3.54 -23.94
CA SER A 117 -4.39 3.79 -22.55
C SER A 117 -5.05 2.76 -21.63
N VAL A 118 -4.26 1.80 -21.17
CA VAL A 118 -4.69 0.66 -20.33
C VAL A 118 -3.85 0.50 -19.06
N GLY A 119 -2.83 1.35 -18.87
CA GLY A 119 -1.84 1.24 -17.80
C GLY A 119 -0.46 0.94 -18.36
N SER A 120 0.59 1.39 -17.66
CA SER A 120 1.97 1.33 -18.14
C SER A 120 2.41 -0.10 -18.48
N VAL A 121 2.49 -0.99 -17.48
CA VAL A 121 2.98 -2.37 -17.71
C VAL A 121 1.89 -3.22 -18.38
N GLU A 122 0.62 -2.91 -18.18
CA GLU A 122 -0.49 -3.62 -18.85
C GLU A 122 -0.48 -3.39 -20.37
N GLY A 123 -0.29 -2.15 -20.82
CA GLY A 123 -0.19 -1.83 -22.25
C GLY A 123 1.12 -2.35 -22.85
N PHE A 124 2.19 -2.38 -22.05
CA PHE A 124 3.40 -3.10 -22.42
C PHE A 124 3.16 -4.62 -22.54
N GLY A 125 2.29 -5.18 -21.71
CA GLY A 125 1.78 -6.54 -21.83
C GLY A 125 1.02 -6.78 -23.14
N GLU A 126 0.14 -5.84 -23.55
CA GLU A 126 -0.54 -5.85 -24.86
C GLU A 126 0.48 -5.83 -26.01
N PHE A 127 1.51 -4.97 -25.95
CA PHE A 127 2.60 -4.92 -26.93
C PHE A 127 3.34 -6.25 -27.04
N ILE A 128 3.82 -6.82 -25.93
CA ILE A 128 4.53 -8.11 -25.96
C ILE A 128 3.63 -9.20 -26.54
N SER A 129 2.35 -9.26 -26.14
CA SER A 129 1.40 -10.25 -26.63
C SER A 129 1.17 -10.14 -28.14
N TYR A 130 1.11 -8.93 -28.69
CA TYR A 130 1.05 -8.74 -30.14
C TYR A 130 2.35 -9.20 -30.83
N GLN A 131 3.51 -8.77 -30.33
CA GLN A 131 4.80 -9.10 -30.95
C GLN A 131 5.14 -10.59 -30.91
N THR A 132 4.57 -11.33 -29.95
CA THR A 132 4.81 -12.77 -29.79
C THR A 132 3.72 -13.64 -30.41
N CYS A 133 2.44 -13.27 -30.25
CA CYS A 133 1.30 -14.10 -30.67
C CYS A 133 0.46 -13.49 -31.81
N GLY A 134 0.72 -12.25 -32.22
CA GLY A 134 -0.09 -11.52 -33.21
C GLY A 134 -1.47 -11.10 -32.69
N THR A 135 -1.70 -11.15 -31.38
CA THR A 135 -3.02 -10.89 -30.79
C THR A 135 -3.27 -9.40 -30.60
N ILE A 136 -4.39 -8.92 -31.15
CA ILE A 136 -4.90 -7.57 -30.89
C ILE A 136 -5.90 -7.63 -29.72
N PRO A 137 -5.76 -6.77 -28.69
CA PRO A 137 -6.67 -6.74 -27.56
C PRO A 137 -8.10 -6.34 -27.95
N GLN A 138 -9.05 -7.20 -27.62
CA GLN A 138 -10.48 -6.96 -27.82
C GLN A 138 -11.15 -6.22 -26.65
N ALA A 139 -10.50 -6.18 -25.48
CA ALA A 139 -11.05 -5.44 -24.34
C ALA A 139 -11.13 -3.93 -24.63
N ILE A 140 -12.18 -3.29 -24.12
CA ILE A 140 -12.30 -1.83 -24.11
C ILE A 140 -11.14 -1.27 -23.27
N PRO A 141 -10.39 -0.27 -23.78
CA PRO A 141 -9.31 0.33 -23.00
C PRO A 141 -9.79 0.80 -21.62
N ALA A 142 -9.06 0.38 -20.58
CA ALA A 142 -9.43 0.64 -19.19
C ALA A 142 -9.48 2.14 -18.86
N GLU A 143 -8.68 2.98 -19.54
CA GLU A 143 -8.68 4.43 -19.31
C GLU A 143 -9.13 5.23 -20.53
N ALA A 144 -8.50 5.07 -21.69
CA ALA A 144 -8.86 5.81 -22.90
C ALA A 144 -8.44 5.07 -24.18
N GLY A 145 -9.26 5.18 -25.22
CA GLY A 145 -8.94 4.74 -26.57
C GLY A 145 -8.95 5.92 -27.52
N LEU A 146 -7.84 6.17 -28.23
CA LEU A 146 -7.65 7.31 -29.11
C LEU A 146 -7.34 6.89 -30.55
N ILE A 147 -7.92 7.60 -31.52
CA ILE A 147 -7.49 7.62 -32.92
C ILE A 147 -7.33 9.10 -33.32
N ASN A 148 -6.10 9.57 -33.58
CA ASN A 148 -5.82 10.98 -33.91
C ASN A 148 -6.64 11.98 -33.10
N ARG A 149 -6.58 11.87 -31.77
CA ARG A 149 -7.30 12.68 -30.76
C ARG A 149 -8.81 12.42 -30.65
N PHE A 150 -9.41 11.63 -31.53
CA PHE A 150 -10.77 11.14 -31.35
C PHE A 150 -10.79 10.08 -30.26
N GLU A 151 -11.55 10.32 -29.20
CA GLU A 151 -11.69 9.39 -28.09
C GLU A 151 -12.89 8.47 -28.32
N PHE A 152 -12.63 7.18 -28.58
CA PHE A 152 -13.65 6.16 -28.80
C PHE A 152 -14.02 5.36 -27.54
N ALA A 153 -13.15 5.39 -26.53
CA ALA A 153 -13.38 4.77 -25.22
C ALA A 153 -12.83 5.65 -24.09
N ARG A 154 -13.49 5.60 -22.93
CA ARG A 154 -13.07 6.25 -21.68
C ARG A 154 -13.49 5.41 -20.47
N GLN A 155 -12.58 5.17 -19.55
CA GLN A 155 -12.82 4.49 -18.27
C GLN A 155 -13.53 3.13 -18.46
N GLY A 156 -13.06 2.31 -19.40
CA GLY A 156 -13.65 1.01 -19.72
C GLY A 156 -15.05 1.06 -20.37
N ASN A 157 -15.50 2.25 -20.79
CA ASN A 157 -16.79 2.45 -21.46
C ASN A 157 -16.58 3.03 -22.86
N TRP A 158 -17.45 2.68 -23.79
CA TRP A 158 -17.49 3.33 -25.11
C TRP A 158 -17.96 4.77 -24.97
N THR A 159 -17.27 5.69 -25.63
CA THR A 159 -17.72 7.08 -25.82
C THR A 159 -18.36 7.26 -27.20
N TRP A 160 -18.05 6.36 -28.14
CA TRP A 160 -18.59 6.34 -29.48
C TRP A 160 -19.66 5.25 -29.66
N GLY A 161 -20.70 5.54 -30.45
CA GLY A 161 -21.86 4.67 -30.63
C GLY A 161 -21.78 3.68 -31.79
N GLY A 162 -20.64 3.58 -32.48
CA GLY A 162 -20.41 2.72 -33.64
C GLY A 162 -20.72 3.38 -35.00
N PRO A 163 -20.48 2.66 -36.11
CA PRO A 163 -20.23 1.21 -36.20
C PRO A 163 -18.81 0.78 -35.77
N PHE A 164 -18.69 -0.18 -34.86
CA PHE A 164 -17.39 -0.71 -34.43
C PHE A 164 -16.73 -1.56 -35.51
N ALA A 165 -15.40 -1.56 -35.53
CA ALA A 165 -14.64 -2.43 -36.41
C ALA A 165 -14.60 -3.87 -35.86
N ASP A 166 -14.68 -4.83 -36.76
CA ASP A 166 -14.60 -6.28 -36.52
C ASP A 166 -13.16 -6.71 -36.78
N CYS A 167 -12.36 -6.81 -35.72
CA CYS A 167 -10.91 -6.92 -35.79
C CYS A 167 -10.42 -8.36 -35.76
N ASP A 168 -11.23 -9.30 -35.28
CA ASP A 168 -10.96 -10.73 -35.44
C ASP A 168 -11.62 -11.34 -36.70
N GLY A 169 -12.55 -10.61 -37.33
CA GLY A 169 -13.21 -11.01 -38.57
C GLY A 169 -14.30 -12.06 -38.39
N ASP A 170 -14.81 -12.24 -37.17
CA ASP A 170 -15.84 -13.24 -36.86
C ASP A 170 -17.28 -12.76 -37.15
N GLY A 171 -17.44 -11.45 -37.40
CA GLY A 171 -18.70 -10.79 -37.73
C GLY A 171 -19.56 -10.39 -36.52
N ASP A 172 -19.08 -10.61 -35.30
CA ASP A 172 -19.57 -10.04 -34.06
C ASP A 172 -18.75 -8.79 -33.72
N THR A 173 -19.39 -7.76 -33.20
CA THR A 173 -18.71 -6.54 -32.74
C THR A 173 -19.03 -6.24 -31.29
N SER A 174 -19.63 -7.21 -30.58
CA SER A 174 -20.07 -7.05 -29.20
C SER A 174 -18.99 -7.38 -28.17
N ASP A 175 -17.98 -8.13 -28.59
CA ASP A 175 -16.75 -8.45 -27.87
C ASP A 175 -15.56 -7.59 -28.31
N GLU A 176 -15.71 -6.80 -29.37
CA GLU A 176 -14.68 -5.90 -29.87
C GLU A 176 -14.41 -4.68 -28.96
N SER A 177 -13.21 -4.12 -29.11
CA SER A 177 -12.73 -3.00 -28.29
C SER A 177 -13.53 -1.70 -28.46
N GLY A 178 -14.45 -1.66 -29.43
CA GLY A 178 -15.22 -0.49 -29.81
C GLY A 178 -14.44 0.48 -30.71
N THR A 179 -13.28 0.06 -31.23
CA THR A 179 -12.47 0.90 -32.12
C THR A 179 -13.19 1.14 -33.47
N PRO A 180 -13.15 2.38 -34.02
CA PRO A 180 -13.61 2.66 -35.39
C PRO A 180 -12.77 2.03 -36.51
N VAL A 181 -11.48 1.77 -36.25
CA VAL A 181 -10.54 1.21 -37.22
C VAL A 181 -9.72 0.14 -36.53
N CYS A 182 -9.57 -1.03 -37.14
CA CYS A 182 -8.73 -2.07 -36.56
C CYS A 182 -7.25 -1.69 -36.67
N PRO A 183 -6.50 -1.73 -35.55
CA PRO A 183 -5.06 -1.60 -35.61
C PRO A 183 -4.51 -2.80 -36.36
N GLN A 184 -3.63 -2.55 -37.34
CA GLN A 184 -2.94 -3.64 -38.05
C GLN A 184 -1.77 -4.20 -37.24
N THR A 185 -1.25 -3.40 -36.32
CA THR A 185 -0.07 -3.69 -35.49
C THR A 185 -0.21 -3.14 -34.08
N ILE A 186 0.67 -3.53 -33.16
CA ILE A 186 1.02 -2.75 -31.98
C ILE A 186 2.51 -2.47 -32.05
N ASP A 187 2.87 -1.29 -32.55
CA ASP A 187 4.23 -0.91 -32.89
C ASP A 187 5.07 -0.56 -31.66
N PHE A 188 4.41 -0.10 -30.59
CA PHE A 188 5.09 0.23 -29.34
C PHE A 188 4.25 0.00 -28.08
N GLY A 189 4.95 -0.31 -26.99
CA GLY A 189 4.45 -0.25 -25.63
C GLY A 189 5.05 0.96 -24.89
N PHE A 190 4.24 1.93 -24.49
CA PHE A 190 4.74 3.06 -23.70
C PHE A 190 4.68 2.76 -22.20
N THR A 191 5.82 2.85 -21.53
CA THR A 191 5.97 2.61 -20.08
C THR A 191 6.50 3.84 -19.36
N ASP A 192 6.11 4.05 -18.10
CA ASP A 192 6.68 5.14 -17.26
C ASP A 192 8.13 4.86 -16.82
N VAL A 193 8.69 3.74 -17.23
CA VAL A 193 10.05 3.25 -16.95
C VAL A 193 10.66 2.64 -18.21
N VAL A 194 11.97 2.42 -18.24
CA VAL A 194 12.59 1.62 -19.31
C VAL A 194 12.11 0.17 -19.26
N GLY A 195 12.09 -0.52 -20.40
CA GLY A 195 11.53 -1.87 -20.50
C GLY A 195 12.17 -2.89 -19.55
N SER A 196 13.48 -2.77 -19.26
CA SER A 196 14.20 -3.63 -18.30
C SER A 196 13.69 -3.51 -16.86
N TRP A 197 13.04 -2.40 -16.49
CA TRP A 197 12.47 -2.16 -15.16
C TRP A 197 11.03 -2.69 -15.03
N ALA A 198 10.42 -3.12 -16.15
CA ALA A 198 9.06 -3.63 -16.20
C ALA A 198 8.99 -5.16 -16.28
N VAL A 199 10.14 -5.83 -16.45
CA VAL A 199 10.21 -7.28 -16.73
C VAL A 199 11.03 -8.03 -15.71
N ARG A 200 10.60 -9.25 -15.39
CA ARG A 200 11.34 -10.16 -14.51
C ARG A 200 12.51 -10.82 -15.24
N THR A 201 13.59 -11.14 -14.52
CA THR A 201 14.80 -11.78 -15.03
C THR A 201 15.27 -12.88 -14.08
N GLY A 202 15.81 -13.97 -14.63
CA GLY A 202 16.45 -15.01 -13.83
C GLY A 202 15.49 -15.95 -13.11
N ASP A 203 15.99 -16.65 -12.10
CA ASP A 203 15.30 -17.68 -11.32
C ASP A 203 14.55 -17.09 -10.11
N GLU A 204 13.32 -17.55 -9.89
CA GLU A 204 12.47 -17.16 -8.75
C GLU A 204 13.15 -17.43 -7.40
N SER A 205 13.97 -18.49 -7.28
CA SER A 205 14.64 -18.81 -6.02
C SER A 205 15.66 -17.77 -5.58
N ASN A 206 16.09 -16.90 -6.50
CA ASN A 206 17.07 -15.85 -6.25
C ASN A 206 16.40 -14.48 -6.02
N GLY A 207 15.07 -14.42 -6.06
CA GLY A 207 14.28 -13.22 -5.80
C GLY A 207 14.62 -12.61 -4.44
N PHE A 208 14.87 -11.31 -4.44
CA PHE A 208 15.21 -10.57 -3.22
C PHE A 208 14.88 -9.09 -3.37
N TRP A 209 14.57 -8.41 -2.26
CA TRP A 209 14.04 -7.04 -2.31
C TRP A 209 15.00 -6.02 -2.91
N SER A 210 16.32 -6.26 -2.88
CA SER A 210 17.33 -5.32 -3.36
C SER A 210 17.87 -5.62 -4.76
N ARG A 211 17.29 -6.61 -5.47
CA ARG A 211 17.68 -6.95 -6.84
C ARG A 211 17.52 -5.75 -7.76
N LYS A 212 18.52 -5.56 -8.61
CA LYS A 212 18.53 -4.52 -9.64
C LYS A 212 18.02 -5.06 -10.97
N PRO A 213 17.55 -4.19 -11.88
CA PRO A 213 17.19 -4.61 -13.23
C PRO A 213 18.29 -5.46 -13.86
N THR A 214 17.89 -6.51 -14.59
CA THR A 214 18.78 -7.50 -15.25
C THR A 214 19.51 -8.47 -14.32
N GLU A 215 19.50 -8.28 -13.00
CA GLU A 215 20.05 -9.26 -12.06
C GLU A 215 19.18 -10.53 -11.99
N ASP A 216 19.83 -11.65 -11.67
CA ASP A 216 19.16 -12.93 -11.45
C ASP A 216 18.23 -12.85 -10.22
N GLY A 217 16.93 -13.12 -10.43
CA GLY A 217 15.89 -13.00 -9.41
C GLY A 217 15.12 -11.68 -9.44
N TYR A 218 15.50 -10.71 -10.27
CA TYR A 218 14.77 -9.44 -10.39
C TYR A 218 13.33 -9.64 -10.86
N GLY A 219 12.37 -8.97 -10.20
CA GLY A 219 10.96 -9.03 -10.51
C GLY A 219 10.24 -10.27 -9.96
N TRP A 220 10.92 -11.08 -9.15
CA TRP A 220 10.37 -12.26 -8.49
C TRP A 220 10.20 -12.02 -6.98
N ASN A 221 8.97 -12.13 -6.50
CA ASN A 221 8.63 -12.16 -5.07
C ASN A 221 7.76 -13.40 -4.80
N PHE A 222 8.08 -14.12 -3.72
CA PHE A 222 7.39 -15.34 -3.29
C PHE A 222 6.57 -15.14 -2.01
N ILE A 223 6.55 -13.94 -1.43
CA ILE A 223 5.74 -13.61 -0.26
C ILE A 223 4.34 -13.21 -0.73
N PRO A 224 3.31 -14.03 -0.46
CA PRO A 224 1.94 -13.70 -0.84
C PRO A 224 1.37 -12.59 0.06
N SER A 225 0.35 -11.90 -0.43
CA SER A 225 -0.51 -11.05 0.39
C SER A 225 -1.41 -11.88 1.30
N SER A 226 -2.16 -11.21 2.18
CA SER A 226 -3.14 -11.85 3.06
C SER A 226 -4.25 -12.66 2.35
N SER A 227 -4.41 -12.51 1.03
CA SER A 227 -5.34 -13.31 0.22
C SER A 227 -4.66 -14.34 -0.69
N GLY A 228 -3.34 -14.48 -0.60
CA GLY A 228 -2.55 -15.36 -1.49
C GLY A 228 -2.10 -14.70 -2.80
N PHE A 229 -2.34 -13.39 -3.00
CA PHE A 229 -1.89 -12.70 -4.21
C PHE A 229 -0.37 -12.51 -4.21
N ILE A 230 0.29 -12.87 -5.32
CA ILE A 230 1.75 -12.78 -5.45
C ILE A 230 2.09 -11.73 -6.50
N SER A 231 2.89 -10.75 -6.10
CA SER A 231 3.34 -9.65 -6.96
C SER A 231 4.56 -10.09 -7.79
N ARG A 232 4.46 -10.03 -9.13
CA ARG A 232 5.57 -10.38 -10.06
C ARG A 232 5.58 -9.43 -11.26
N LEU A 233 6.78 -9.05 -11.72
CA LEU A 233 6.92 -8.24 -12.94
C LEU A 233 6.53 -9.03 -14.21
N GLN A 234 6.35 -8.30 -15.31
CA GLN A 234 5.87 -8.85 -16.57
C GLN A 234 6.87 -9.87 -17.15
N SER A 235 6.35 -10.92 -17.79
CA SER A 235 7.19 -11.83 -18.58
C SER A 235 7.42 -11.29 -19.98
N LEU A 236 8.60 -11.52 -20.55
CA LEU A 236 8.83 -11.36 -21.99
C LEU A 236 8.37 -12.58 -22.80
N GLY A 237 8.06 -13.70 -22.14
CA GLY A 237 7.52 -14.90 -22.77
C GLY A 237 5.99 -14.89 -22.85
N ARG A 238 5.44 -15.58 -23.85
CA ARG A 238 4.01 -15.86 -23.97
C ARG A 238 3.76 -17.31 -24.35
N ASP A 239 2.66 -17.84 -23.82
CA ASP A 239 2.04 -19.10 -24.21
C ASP A 239 0.94 -18.78 -25.24
N CYS A 240 1.26 -18.88 -26.53
CA CYS A 240 0.35 -18.50 -27.60
C CYS A 240 -0.62 -19.64 -28.00
N ASP A 241 -0.33 -20.89 -27.63
CA ASP A 241 -1.15 -22.06 -27.98
C ASP A 241 -2.01 -22.56 -26.80
N GLY A 242 -1.80 -22.01 -25.60
CA GLY A 242 -2.54 -22.31 -24.38
C GLY A 242 -2.12 -23.62 -23.73
N ASN A 243 -0.92 -24.13 -24.00
CA ASN A 243 -0.45 -25.41 -23.49
C ASN A 243 0.16 -25.35 -22.07
N GLY A 244 0.23 -24.16 -21.49
CA GLY A 244 0.75 -23.88 -20.16
C GLY A 244 2.25 -23.61 -20.11
N SER A 245 2.91 -23.41 -21.25
CA SER A 245 4.34 -23.07 -21.32
C SER A 245 4.60 -21.87 -22.23
N GLU A 246 5.46 -20.96 -21.79
CA GLU A 246 5.90 -19.84 -22.63
C GLU A 246 6.75 -20.39 -23.79
N GLU A 247 6.33 -20.16 -25.03
CA GLU A 247 6.94 -20.73 -26.24
C GLU A 247 7.72 -19.70 -27.06
N THR A 248 7.28 -18.44 -27.02
CA THR A 248 7.84 -17.31 -27.76
C THR A 248 8.29 -16.22 -26.81
N PHE A 249 9.50 -15.69 -27.01
CA PHE A 249 10.14 -14.74 -26.12
C PHE A 249 10.63 -13.52 -26.88
N LEU A 250 10.47 -12.34 -26.27
CA LEU A 250 11.26 -11.17 -26.62
C LEU A 250 12.55 -11.13 -25.79
N ASN A 251 13.52 -10.33 -26.20
CA ASN A 251 14.76 -10.12 -25.44
C ASN A 251 15.18 -8.65 -25.40
N THR A 252 16.05 -8.29 -24.47
CA THR A 252 16.59 -6.94 -24.28
C THR A 252 18.04 -6.78 -24.75
N ASN A 253 18.57 -7.73 -25.55
CA ASN A 253 19.98 -7.78 -25.94
C ASN A 253 20.30 -6.86 -27.13
N THR A 254 20.30 -5.55 -26.89
CA THR A 254 20.62 -4.54 -27.92
C THR A 254 22.08 -4.58 -28.39
N SER A 255 22.97 -5.27 -27.67
CA SER A 255 24.39 -5.41 -28.06
C SER A 255 24.61 -6.39 -29.21
N ASN A 256 23.75 -7.40 -29.35
CA ASN A 256 23.74 -8.33 -30.48
C ASN A 256 22.28 -8.59 -30.86
N PRO A 257 21.64 -7.64 -31.55
CA PRO A 257 20.21 -7.70 -31.77
C PRO A 257 19.80 -8.78 -32.77
N ASP A 258 18.60 -9.29 -32.57
CA ASP A 258 17.84 -10.15 -33.47
C ASP A 258 16.42 -9.62 -33.67
N GLU A 259 15.62 -10.32 -34.48
CA GLU A 259 14.22 -9.94 -34.81
C GLU A 259 13.29 -9.88 -33.57
N GLN A 260 13.72 -10.39 -32.42
CA GLN A 260 12.97 -10.39 -31.16
C GLN A 260 13.56 -9.41 -30.13
N THR A 261 14.59 -8.66 -30.50
CA THR A 261 15.20 -7.67 -29.63
C THR A 261 14.33 -6.44 -29.53
N MET A 262 14.00 -6.10 -28.28
CA MET A 262 13.28 -4.90 -27.91
C MET A 262 14.25 -3.73 -27.73
N PHE A 263 13.91 -2.61 -28.35
CA PHE A 263 14.61 -1.33 -28.23
C PHE A 263 13.75 -0.33 -27.45
N GLY A 264 14.40 0.56 -26.72
CA GLY A 264 13.76 1.62 -25.96
C GLY A 264 14.11 3.00 -26.51
N PHE A 265 13.10 3.85 -26.67
CA PHE A 265 13.27 5.29 -26.85
C PHE A 265 12.75 6.04 -25.64
N SER A 266 13.69 6.47 -24.80
CA SER A 266 13.41 7.19 -23.56
C SER A 266 13.26 8.69 -23.83
N VAL A 267 12.10 9.26 -23.51
CA VAL A 267 11.77 10.66 -23.86
C VAL A 267 11.75 11.59 -22.66
N ALA A 268 11.21 11.13 -21.53
CA ALA A 268 10.92 11.99 -20.37
C ALA A 268 11.34 11.34 -19.06
N TRP A 269 11.85 12.16 -18.15
CA TRP A 269 11.90 11.89 -16.73
C TRP A 269 10.53 12.20 -16.11
N VAL A 270 10.00 11.23 -15.37
CA VAL A 270 8.75 11.32 -14.63
C VAL A 270 9.11 11.34 -13.15
N PRO A 271 9.15 12.51 -12.49
CA PRO A 271 9.37 12.58 -11.05
C PRO A 271 8.19 11.91 -10.34
N ILE A 272 8.50 11.08 -9.35
CA ILE A 272 7.51 10.42 -8.49
C ILE A 272 7.74 10.92 -7.09
N VAL A 273 6.67 11.23 -6.37
CA VAL A 273 6.72 11.87 -5.06
C VAL A 273 6.03 11.01 -4.00
N PRO A 274 6.67 10.79 -2.84
CA PRO A 274 5.98 10.25 -1.68
C PRO A 274 4.94 11.26 -1.20
N ILE A 275 3.72 10.78 -1.01
CA ILE A 275 2.59 11.54 -0.51
C ILE A 275 2.13 10.98 0.83
N ALA A 276 1.68 11.86 1.72
CA ALA A 276 1.21 11.43 3.04
C ALA A 276 -0.07 12.14 3.45
N ASN A 277 -0.87 11.43 4.24
CA ASN A 277 -1.90 12.08 5.03
C ASN A 277 -1.26 12.97 6.09
N ARG A 278 -1.84 14.14 6.37
CA ARG A 278 -1.43 15.00 7.50
C ARG A 278 -1.46 14.26 8.84
N GLY A 279 -2.32 13.26 8.97
CA GLY A 279 -2.46 12.43 10.17
C GLY A 279 -1.23 11.60 10.52
N THR A 280 -0.32 11.38 9.58
CA THR A 280 0.96 10.69 9.83
C THR A 280 1.87 11.51 10.72
N GLY A 281 1.88 12.85 10.55
CA GLY A 281 2.87 13.74 11.16
C GLY A 281 4.23 13.75 10.47
N VAL A 282 4.38 13.05 9.34
CA VAL A 282 5.64 12.95 8.58
C VAL A 282 5.73 14.07 7.57
N GLU A 283 6.79 14.88 7.67
CA GLU A 283 7.16 15.91 6.68
C GLU A 283 8.36 15.49 5.83
N ASN A 284 9.31 14.81 6.47
CA ASN A 284 10.61 14.46 5.92
C ASN A 284 10.77 12.94 6.02
N LEU A 285 11.32 12.35 4.96
CA LEU A 285 11.54 10.92 4.85
C LEU A 285 12.95 10.65 4.32
N ARG A 286 13.66 9.69 4.91
CA ARG A 286 14.90 9.16 4.34
C ARG A 286 14.58 8.06 3.32
N MET A 287 15.40 7.90 2.29
CA MET A 287 15.18 6.80 1.33
C MET A 287 15.26 5.44 2.04
N THR A 288 16.16 5.27 3.01
CA THR A 288 16.23 4.02 3.78
C THR A 288 15.00 3.75 4.65
N GLU A 289 14.33 4.80 5.14
CA GLU A 289 13.04 4.67 5.84
C GLU A 289 11.92 4.29 4.87
N PHE A 290 11.92 4.90 3.68
CA PHE A 290 10.99 4.57 2.61
C PHE A 290 11.15 3.12 2.14
N GLN A 291 12.40 2.66 1.93
CA GLN A 291 12.73 1.26 1.63
C GLN A 291 12.13 0.32 2.67
N HIS A 292 12.36 0.63 3.95
CA HIS A 292 11.88 -0.20 5.04
C HIS A 292 10.35 -0.30 5.07
N LEU A 293 9.65 0.83 4.94
CA LEU A 293 8.19 0.87 4.92
C LEU A 293 7.61 0.08 3.74
N MET A 294 8.18 0.26 2.54
CA MET A 294 7.63 -0.38 1.33
C MET A 294 7.96 -1.86 1.21
N VAL A 295 9.01 -2.34 1.87
CA VAL A 295 9.44 -3.74 1.81
C VAL A 295 8.92 -4.56 3.01
N ALA A 296 9.00 -4.00 4.23
CA ALA A 296 8.64 -4.69 5.46
C ALA A 296 7.27 -4.27 6.04
N GLY A 297 6.65 -3.20 5.52
CA GLY A 297 5.33 -2.73 5.96
C GLY A 297 5.34 -1.79 7.17
N ARG A 298 6.48 -1.59 7.86
CA ARG A 298 6.61 -0.57 8.94
C ARG A 298 7.91 0.22 8.83
N MET A 299 7.96 1.34 9.54
CA MET A 299 9.17 2.16 9.67
C MET A 299 10.29 1.40 10.42
N PRO A 300 11.58 1.74 10.23
CA PRO A 300 12.69 1.13 10.97
C PRO A 300 12.61 1.34 12.48
N SER A 301 11.86 2.36 12.93
CA SER A 301 11.58 2.62 14.35
C SER A 301 10.57 1.64 14.95
N GLY A 302 9.95 0.79 14.14
CA GLY A 302 8.79 -0.03 14.47
C GLY A 302 7.44 0.68 14.36
N GLU A 303 7.41 1.99 14.06
CA GLU A 303 6.14 2.71 13.90
C GLU A 303 5.34 2.15 12.72
N ASN A 304 4.11 1.70 13.02
CA ASN A 304 3.20 1.07 12.07
C ASN A 304 2.37 2.12 11.32
N LEU A 305 3.05 2.87 10.45
CA LEU A 305 2.41 3.65 9.40
C LEU A 305 1.93 2.71 8.28
N VAL A 306 0.99 3.16 7.45
CA VAL A 306 0.41 2.33 6.39
C VAL A 306 1.14 2.61 5.07
N GLY A 307 1.88 1.63 4.58
CA GLY A 307 2.55 1.65 3.27
C GLY A 307 1.54 1.40 2.16
N VAL A 308 1.08 2.46 1.50
CA VAL A 308 0.06 2.40 0.44
C VAL A 308 0.74 2.10 -0.90
N THR A 309 0.34 1.01 -1.56
CA THR A 309 1.00 0.54 -2.79
C THR A 309 0.06 0.37 -3.97
N ARG A 310 0.61 0.61 -5.17
CA ARG A 310 0.01 0.16 -6.42
C ARG A 310 0.28 -1.33 -6.64
N ASP A 311 -0.48 -1.97 -7.53
CA ASP A 311 -0.05 -3.25 -8.08
C ASP A 311 1.23 -3.11 -8.92
N VAL A 312 1.93 -4.23 -9.14
CA VAL A 312 3.21 -4.27 -9.85
C VAL A 312 3.09 -3.99 -11.36
N GLY A 313 1.86 -3.97 -11.89
CA GLY A 313 1.57 -3.49 -13.25
C GLY A 313 1.73 -1.96 -13.43
N SER A 314 2.05 -1.23 -12.36
CA SER A 314 2.21 0.22 -12.36
C SER A 314 3.64 0.65 -12.72
N GLY A 315 3.77 1.44 -13.79
CA GLY A 315 5.04 2.10 -14.13
C GLY A 315 5.48 3.10 -13.06
N THR A 316 4.53 3.78 -12.40
CA THR A 316 4.83 4.64 -11.24
C THR A 316 5.45 3.84 -10.09
N ARG A 317 4.93 2.64 -9.78
CA ARG A 317 5.57 1.76 -8.77
C ARG A 317 6.97 1.39 -9.22
N ASN A 318 7.12 0.96 -10.46
CA ASN A 318 8.41 0.47 -10.93
C ASN A 318 9.47 1.57 -10.93
N GLY A 319 9.14 2.80 -11.32
CA GLY A 319 10.10 3.91 -11.31
C GLY A 319 10.56 4.24 -9.90
N GLU A 320 9.59 4.42 -8.99
CA GLU A 320 9.86 4.71 -7.59
C GLU A 320 10.71 3.63 -6.91
N MET A 321 10.26 2.37 -6.99
CA MET A 321 10.93 1.27 -6.31
C MET A 321 12.35 1.11 -6.84
N ASN A 322 12.56 1.08 -8.15
CA ASN A 322 13.89 0.92 -8.74
C ASN A 322 14.84 2.05 -8.32
N THR A 323 14.40 3.31 -8.39
CA THR A 323 15.25 4.46 -8.02
C THR A 323 15.43 4.62 -6.51
N ALA A 324 14.52 4.07 -5.71
CA ALA A 324 14.72 3.84 -4.27
C ALA A 324 15.62 2.62 -3.99
N GLY A 325 15.98 1.82 -4.99
CA GLY A 325 16.83 0.64 -4.84
C GLY A 325 16.11 -0.63 -4.42
N ILE A 326 14.80 -0.68 -4.58
CA ILE A 326 13.88 -1.77 -4.28
C ILE A 326 13.47 -2.47 -5.58
N ASP A 327 13.51 -3.79 -5.61
CA ASP A 327 12.86 -4.60 -6.63
C ASP A 327 11.34 -4.34 -6.59
N PRO A 328 10.73 -3.85 -7.68
CA PRO A 328 9.32 -3.50 -7.67
C PRO A 328 8.39 -4.63 -7.21
N ALA A 329 8.74 -5.91 -7.42
CA ALA A 329 7.93 -7.04 -6.96
C ALA A 329 7.85 -7.14 -5.42
N TRP A 330 8.84 -6.60 -4.71
CA TRP A 330 8.97 -6.60 -3.25
C TRP A 330 8.44 -5.31 -2.57
N GLY A 331 8.19 -4.24 -3.34
CA GLY A 331 7.55 -3.00 -2.85
C GLY A 331 6.07 -3.19 -2.51
N ARG A 332 5.77 -3.97 -1.47
CA ARG A 332 4.45 -4.48 -1.09
C ARG A 332 3.70 -3.64 -0.05
N GLY A 333 4.40 -2.82 0.74
CA GLY A 333 3.83 -2.10 1.87
C GLY A 333 3.21 -3.07 2.89
N ASP A 334 2.00 -2.79 3.37
CA ASP A 334 1.24 -3.66 4.29
C ASP A 334 0.84 -5.02 3.66
N ASN A 335 0.93 -5.18 2.35
CA ASN A 335 0.67 -6.45 1.63
C ASN A 335 -0.71 -7.09 1.92
N LEU A 336 -1.78 -6.29 1.87
CA LEU A 336 -3.15 -6.68 2.15
C LEU A 336 -3.95 -6.93 0.88
N GLY A 337 -4.61 -8.10 0.82
CA GLY A 337 -5.59 -8.44 -0.20
C GLY A 337 -5.03 -8.54 -1.63
N PRO A 338 -5.91 -8.78 -2.63
CA PRO A 338 -5.52 -8.88 -4.04
C PRO A 338 -5.44 -7.50 -4.71
N ARG A 339 -5.06 -7.44 -5.99
CA ARG A 339 -5.24 -6.21 -6.78
C ARG A 339 -6.70 -5.73 -6.76
N PHE A 340 -6.90 -4.42 -6.65
CA PHE A 340 -8.23 -3.80 -6.74
C PHE A 340 -8.29 -2.57 -7.68
N ASP A 341 -9.37 -2.49 -8.46
CA ASP A 341 -9.68 -1.34 -9.33
C ASP A 341 -10.90 -0.53 -8.83
N ASP A 342 -11.69 -1.05 -7.89
CA ASP A 342 -12.86 -0.37 -7.32
C ASP A 342 -12.45 0.70 -6.30
N GLY A 343 -12.67 1.98 -6.63
CA GLY A 343 -12.40 3.10 -5.72
C GLY A 343 -13.20 3.09 -4.41
N ASN A 344 -14.24 2.25 -4.26
CA ASN A 344 -14.90 2.07 -2.96
C ASN A 344 -14.02 1.37 -1.93
N ILE A 345 -13.10 0.50 -2.37
CA ILE A 345 -12.15 -0.19 -1.51
C ILE A 345 -11.12 0.79 -0.92
N ALA A 346 -10.84 1.90 -1.63
CA ALA A 346 -9.99 2.98 -1.15
C ALA A 346 -10.64 3.83 -0.03
N ASN A 347 -11.96 3.72 0.18
CA ASN A 347 -12.65 4.40 1.27
C ASN A 347 -12.55 3.58 2.56
N LEU A 348 -12.64 4.25 3.71
CA LEU A 348 -12.67 3.59 5.01
C LEU A 348 -13.95 2.77 5.15
N GLY A 349 -13.86 1.60 5.79
CA GLY A 349 -14.95 0.64 5.89
C GLY A 349 -14.46 -0.81 6.06
N PRO A 350 -15.37 -1.77 6.23
CA PRO A 350 -15.04 -3.18 6.49
C PRO A 350 -14.23 -3.87 5.39
N LYS A 351 -14.22 -3.31 4.18
CA LYS A 351 -13.50 -3.83 3.01
C LYS A 351 -12.33 -2.92 2.61
N HIS A 352 -11.94 -1.99 3.47
CA HIS A 352 -10.85 -1.07 3.19
C HIS A 352 -9.56 -1.85 2.94
N GLN A 353 -8.85 -1.48 1.88
CA GLN A 353 -7.57 -2.09 1.53
C GLN A 353 -6.57 -1.00 1.10
N PRO A 354 -5.39 -0.92 1.73
CA PRO A 354 -4.43 0.13 1.41
C PRO A 354 -3.43 -0.22 0.30
N THR A 355 -3.33 -1.48 -0.10
CA THR A 355 -2.25 -1.96 -0.98
C THR A 355 -2.79 -2.65 -2.23
N ASN A 356 -1.94 -2.82 -3.24
CA ASN A 356 -2.30 -3.41 -4.53
C ASN A 356 -3.36 -2.63 -5.34
N GLY A 357 -3.37 -1.30 -5.25
CA GLY A 357 -4.28 -0.46 -6.06
C GLY A 357 -3.93 -0.48 -7.55
N GLY A 358 -4.90 -0.74 -8.43
CA GLY A 358 -4.69 -0.81 -9.88
C GLY A 358 -4.40 0.52 -10.57
N GLY A 359 -4.74 1.66 -9.95
CA GLY A 359 -4.56 3.02 -10.49
C GLY A 359 -4.00 4.02 -9.48
N SER A 360 -3.33 5.09 -9.95
CA SER A 360 -2.80 6.15 -9.07
C SER A 360 -3.91 6.83 -8.28
N SER A 361 -5.10 6.96 -8.87
CA SER A 361 -6.28 7.48 -8.18
C SER A 361 -6.65 6.70 -6.93
N ASN A 362 -6.47 5.37 -6.95
CA ASN A 362 -6.80 4.51 -5.81
C ASN A 362 -5.78 4.72 -4.68
N VAL A 363 -4.48 4.80 -4.99
CA VAL A 363 -3.44 5.08 -3.99
C VAL A 363 -3.61 6.47 -3.39
N GLU A 364 -3.88 7.48 -4.20
CA GLU A 364 -4.15 8.84 -3.74
C GLU A 364 -5.40 8.93 -2.85
N ASP A 365 -6.47 8.22 -3.22
CA ASP A 365 -7.70 8.16 -2.43
C ASP A 365 -7.48 7.40 -1.10
N VAL A 366 -6.71 6.30 -1.11
CA VAL A 366 -6.30 5.62 0.14
C VAL A 366 -5.47 6.57 0.99
N THR A 367 -4.42 7.21 0.47
CA THR A 367 -3.57 8.14 1.24
C THR A 367 -4.40 9.30 1.82
N ARG A 368 -5.40 9.81 1.09
CA ARG A 368 -6.32 10.82 1.59
C ARG A 368 -7.19 10.30 2.74
N ASN A 369 -7.74 9.10 2.62
CA ASN A 369 -8.72 8.58 3.57
C ASN A 369 -8.05 7.96 4.81
N ARG A 370 -6.95 7.24 4.61
CA ARG A 370 -6.18 6.58 5.66
C ARG A 370 -5.31 7.60 6.37
N ARG A 371 -5.65 7.91 7.63
CA ARG A 371 -4.93 8.93 8.42
C ARG A 371 -3.46 8.58 8.70
N LEU A 372 -3.13 7.29 8.62
CA LEU A 372 -1.78 6.73 8.72
C LEU A 372 -1.10 6.47 7.37
N GLY A 373 -1.77 6.77 6.25
CA GLY A 373 -1.32 6.40 4.91
C GLY A 373 -0.13 7.25 4.42
N LEU A 374 0.89 6.55 3.94
CA LEU A 374 1.99 7.08 3.14
C LEU A 374 2.01 6.29 1.83
N GLY A 375 1.76 6.98 0.72
CA GLY A 375 1.77 6.41 -0.63
C GLY A 375 2.64 7.23 -1.56
N TYR A 376 2.37 7.13 -2.85
CA TYR A 376 3.15 7.80 -3.88
C TYR A 376 2.35 8.03 -5.15
N THR A 377 2.76 9.02 -5.94
CA THR A 377 2.17 9.31 -7.25
C THR A 377 3.16 10.07 -8.13
N GLY A 378 2.96 10.04 -9.45
CA GLY A 378 3.75 10.84 -10.39
C GLY A 378 3.50 12.34 -10.18
N LEU A 379 4.42 13.21 -10.57
CA LEU A 379 4.30 14.66 -10.34
C LEU A 379 3.93 15.47 -11.60
N ALA A 380 4.29 14.97 -12.78
CA ALA A 380 4.24 15.70 -14.05
C ALA A 380 3.32 15.00 -15.06
N GLY A 381 3.15 15.60 -16.25
CA GLY A 381 2.21 15.10 -17.27
C GLY A 381 0.77 15.16 -16.78
N GLY A 382 -0.04 14.17 -17.15
CA GLY A 382 -1.44 14.04 -16.71
C GLY A 382 -1.64 13.77 -15.21
N SER A 383 -0.59 13.87 -14.38
CA SER A 383 -0.70 13.72 -12.93
C SER A 383 -1.51 14.86 -12.29
N ARG A 384 -2.23 14.52 -11.21
CA ARG A 384 -2.91 15.49 -10.35
C ARG A 384 -2.15 15.85 -9.07
N ALA A 385 -0.95 15.31 -8.82
CA ALA A 385 -0.27 15.42 -7.53
C ALA A 385 -0.08 16.86 -7.03
N ALA A 386 0.48 17.74 -7.87
CA ALA A 386 0.68 19.14 -7.51
C ALA A 386 -0.65 19.87 -7.26
N ARG A 387 -1.67 19.58 -8.07
CA ARG A 387 -3.03 20.12 -7.95
C ARG A 387 -3.73 19.64 -6.67
N ASP A 388 -3.60 18.37 -6.33
CA ASP A 388 -4.22 17.77 -5.15
C ASP A 388 -3.55 18.25 -3.86
N ALA A 389 -2.22 18.39 -3.87
CA ALA A 389 -1.48 19.04 -2.79
C ALA A 389 -1.91 20.51 -2.61
N LEU A 390 -2.07 21.26 -3.72
CA LEU A 390 -2.58 22.64 -3.69
C LEU A 390 -4.01 22.74 -3.16
N ASN A 391 -4.83 21.72 -3.38
CA ASN A 391 -6.18 21.62 -2.85
C ASN A 391 -6.19 21.15 -1.37
N GLY A 392 -5.08 20.61 -0.88
CA GLY A 392 -4.86 20.12 0.48
C GLY A 392 -5.38 18.69 0.70
N VAL A 393 -5.45 17.89 -0.35
CA VAL A 393 -5.95 16.49 -0.33
C VAL A 393 -4.98 15.60 0.46
N TYR A 394 -3.68 15.73 0.18
CA TYR A 394 -2.56 15.11 0.87
C TYR A 394 -1.36 16.06 0.78
N GLU A 395 -0.27 15.71 1.46
CA GLU A 395 0.99 16.46 1.43
C GLU A 395 2.03 15.74 0.57
N ILE A 396 2.94 16.51 -0.04
CA ILE A 396 4.13 16.01 -0.72
C ILE A 396 5.32 16.12 0.23
N LEU A 397 5.99 15.00 0.48
CA LEU A 397 7.09 14.90 1.45
C LEU A 397 8.43 15.37 0.86
N ASN A 398 9.33 15.80 1.74
CA ASN A 398 10.73 16.00 1.37
C ASN A 398 11.51 14.67 1.56
N LEU A 399 12.47 14.41 0.68
CA LEU A 399 13.20 13.15 0.64
C LEU A 399 14.71 13.36 0.80
N MET A 400 15.35 12.58 1.66
CA MET A 400 16.82 12.52 1.74
C MET A 400 17.32 11.31 0.97
N ASN A 401 18.16 11.53 -0.04
CA ASN A 401 18.79 10.46 -0.84
C ASN A 401 19.95 9.79 -0.09
N ASP A 402 19.73 9.35 1.15
CA ASP A 402 20.75 8.82 2.05
C ASP A 402 21.35 7.49 1.56
N HIS A 403 20.57 6.65 0.88
CA HIS A 403 21.06 5.46 0.19
C HIS A 403 22.15 5.77 -0.87
N ALA A 404 22.14 6.99 -1.44
CA ALA A 404 23.12 7.49 -2.40
C ALA A 404 24.16 8.44 -1.76
N GLY A 405 24.26 8.45 -0.43
CA GLY A 405 25.20 9.28 0.32
C GLY A 405 24.76 10.74 0.56
N GLY A 406 23.50 11.07 0.23
CA GLY A 406 22.90 12.37 0.56
C GLY A 406 22.73 12.56 2.08
N THR A 407 22.73 13.82 2.51
CA THR A 407 22.62 14.21 3.94
C THR A 407 21.61 15.33 4.17
N GLN A 408 20.96 15.81 3.10
CA GLN A 408 19.98 16.88 3.13
C GLN A 408 18.66 16.39 2.55
N TYR A 409 17.55 16.95 3.05
CA TYR A 409 16.23 16.71 2.48
C TYR A 409 16.04 17.59 1.24
N VAL A 410 15.59 16.98 0.16
CA VAL A 410 15.30 17.62 -1.12
C VAL A 410 13.80 17.64 -1.34
N ARG A 411 13.31 18.71 -1.95
CA ARG A 411 11.90 18.90 -2.28
C ARG A 411 11.72 18.80 -3.81
N PRO A 412 10.64 18.20 -4.32
CA PRO A 412 10.43 18.07 -5.76
C PRO A 412 9.87 19.37 -6.34
N GLU A 413 10.77 20.23 -6.81
CA GLU A 413 10.43 21.57 -7.31
C GLU A 413 10.89 21.79 -8.76
N VAL A 414 10.09 22.50 -9.54
CA VAL A 414 10.50 23.02 -10.86
C VAL A 414 11.43 24.22 -10.68
N ARG A 415 11.23 25.04 -9.65
CA ARG A 415 12.10 26.15 -9.30
C ARG A 415 12.26 26.24 -7.79
N ASP A 416 13.50 26.15 -7.32
CA ASP A 416 13.82 26.30 -5.90
C ASP A 416 13.41 27.69 -5.39
N ASP A 417 12.62 27.72 -4.33
CA ASP A 417 12.16 28.93 -3.64
C ASP A 417 13.31 29.88 -3.25
N ASN A 418 14.50 29.33 -2.96
CA ASN A 418 15.68 30.08 -2.55
C ASN A 418 16.60 30.43 -3.72
N ASN A 419 16.46 29.74 -4.85
CA ASN A 419 17.24 29.97 -6.06
C ASN A 419 16.40 29.67 -7.31
N PRO A 420 15.71 30.66 -7.90
CA PRO A 420 14.83 30.45 -9.05
C PRO A 420 15.56 30.03 -10.34
N ASN A 421 16.89 30.01 -10.33
CA ASN A 421 17.73 29.49 -11.43
C ASN A 421 18.11 28.01 -11.22
N PHE A 422 17.63 27.37 -10.15
CA PHE A 422 17.88 25.99 -9.81
C PHE A 422 16.55 25.25 -9.74
N SER A 423 16.53 24.01 -10.24
CA SER A 423 15.40 23.11 -10.24
C SER A 423 15.90 21.78 -9.67
N PRO A 424 15.48 21.39 -8.45
CA PRO A 424 15.83 20.08 -7.90
C PRO A 424 15.55 18.91 -8.86
N ILE A 425 14.49 19.02 -9.68
CA ILE A 425 14.14 18.00 -10.66
C ILE A 425 15.13 17.97 -11.84
N LEU A 426 15.44 19.10 -12.47
CA LEU A 426 16.32 19.14 -13.65
C LEU A 426 17.81 19.06 -13.28
N ASP A 427 18.20 19.75 -12.22
CA ASP A 427 19.57 19.89 -11.71
C ASP A 427 19.89 18.78 -10.68
N ASN A 428 19.66 17.53 -11.07
CA ASN A 428 19.58 16.36 -10.18
C ASN A 428 20.93 15.65 -9.91
N GLY A 429 22.05 16.23 -10.34
CA GLY A 429 23.39 15.63 -10.28
C GLY A 429 24.02 15.49 -8.89
N ASP A 430 23.52 16.18 -7.86
CA ASP A 430 23.97 16.06 -6.46
C ASP A 430 22.85 15.45 -5.58
N PRO A 431 23.10 14.37 -4.82
CA PRO A 431 22.09 13.76 -3.95
C PRO A 431 21.58 14.68 -2.81
N ASN A 432 22.26 15.77 -2.49
CA ASN A 432 21.84 16.74 -1.45
C ASN A 432 20.92 17.85 -1.95
N THR A 433 20.79 18.03 -3.27
CA THR A 433 19.99 19.11 -3.86
C THR A 433 19.07 18.62 -4.98
N GLY A 434 19.36 17.46 -5.56
CA GLY A 434 18.64 16.87 -6.67
C GLY A 434 17.55 15.90 -6.27
N TRP A 435 16.40 15.98 -6.93
CA TRP A 435 15.32 14.99 -6.83
C TRP A 435 15.63 13.78 -7.70
N ARG A 436 15.63 12.58 -7.11
CA ARG A 436 16.10 11.34 -7.77
C ARG A 436 15.11 10.19 -7.74
N LEU A 437 13.92 10.40 -7.20
CA LEU A 437 12.86 9.40 -7.20
C LEU A 437 11.97 9.60 -8.43
N GLY A 438 11.92 8.62 -9.32
CA GLY A 438 11.21 8.77 -10.58
C GLY A 438 11.37 7.61 -11.55
N GLY A 439 10.78 7.74 -12.72
CA GLY A 439 10.88 6.77 -13.81
C GLY A 439 11.24 7.45 -15.12
N THR A 440 11.77 6.67 -16.07
CA THR A 440 12.08 7.15 -17.40
C THR A 440 10.98 6.69 -18.38
N GLY A 441 10.12 7.61 -18.79
CA GLY A 441 9.07 7.39 -19.79
C GLY A 441 9.66 6.94 -21.12
N THR A 442 9.33 5.72 -21.55
CA THR A 442 10.01 5.00 -22.62
C THR A 442 9.02 4.37 -23.59
N PHE A 443 9.26 4.54 -24.88
CA PHE A 443 8.62 3.77 -25.94
C PHE A 443 9.42 2.50 -26.18
N SER A 444 8.85 1.34 -25.86
CA SER A 444 9.45 0.04 -26.16
C SER A 444 8.93 -0.47 -27.50
N MET A 445 9.81 -0.90 -28.40
CA MET A 445 9.49 -1.29 -29.78
C MET A 445 10.36 -2.47 -30.25
N ILE A 446 9.93 -3.18 -31.30
CA ILE A 446 10.78 -4.15 -32.01
C ILE A 446 11.43 -3.46 -33.20
N GLY A 447 12.75 -3.63 -33.31
CA GLY A 447 13.60 -2.89 -34.26
C GLY A 447 14.02 -1.50 -33.75
N ASP A 448 15.17 -1.03 -34.22
CA ASP A 448 15.67 0.33 -34.02
C ASP A 448 15.11 1.24 -35.12
N PHE A 449 14.29 2.22 -34.74
CA PHE A 449 13.72 3.21 -35.65
C PHE A 449 14.78 4.08 -36.38
N ARG A 450 16.04 4.06 -35.92
CA ARG A 450 17.16 4.74 -36.59
C ARG A 450 17.83 3.88 -37.66
N GLN A 451 17.56 2.58 -37.68
CA GLN A 451 18.07 1.67 -38.70
C GLN A 451 17.42 1.97 -40.06
N THR A 452 18.23 1.97 -41.11
CA THR A 452 17.78 2.27 -42.49
C THR A 452 18.07 1.14 -43.47
N ASP A 453 18.85 0.14 -43.09
CA ASP A 453 19.11 -1.06 -43.88
C ASP A 453 18.01 -2.11 -43.63
N PRO A 454 17.13 -2.42 -44.61
CA PRO A 454 16.06 -3.41 -44.43
C PRO A 454 16.53 -4.84 -44.21
N ASP A 455 17.80 -5.14 -44.52
CA ASP A 455 18.39 -6.47 -44.29
C ASP A 455 19.03 -6.59 -42.88
N ALA A 456 19.04 -5.52 -42.09
CA ALA A 456 19.59 -5.54 -40.75
C ALA A 456 18.63 -6.21 -39.75
N PRO A 457 19.13 -7.01 -38.80
CA PRO A 457 18.30 -7.75 -37.84
C PRO A 457 17.54 -6.84 -36.86
N ASP A 458 17.97 -5.58 -36.73
CA ASP A 458 17.35 -4.54 -35.92
C ASP A 458 16.52 -3.55 -36.76
N TYR A 459 16.15 -3.89 -38.00
CA TYR A 459 15.27 -3.04 -38.80
C TYR A 459 13.83 -3.05 -38.26
N MET A 460 13.21 -1.87 -38.14
CA MET A 460 11.80 -1.75 -37.77
C MET A 460 10.90 -1.91 -39.00
N ASP A 461 10.13 -2.98 -39.10
CA ASP A 461 9.31 -3.27 -40.30
C ASP A 461 8.25 -2.19 -40.60
N ASN A 462 7.57 -1.65 -39.58
CA ASN A 462 6.62 -0.56 -39.76
C ASN A 462 7.35 0.79 -39.88
N GLN A 463 7.65 1.18 -41.10
CA GLN A 463 8.34 2.45 -41.38
C GLN A 463 7.53 3.69 -40.97
N ALA A 464 6.18 3.62 -40.93
CA ALA A 464 5.36 4.73 -40.45
C ALA A 464 5.65 5.05 -38.97
N ALA A 465 5.77 3.99 -38.16
CA ALA A 465 6.13 4.11 -36.75
C ALA A 465 7.60 4.54 -36.58
N ALA A 466 8.51 4.03 -37.41
CA ALA A 466 9.91 4.47 -37.38
C ALA A 466 10.03 5.99 -37.67
N ASP A 467 9.32 6.48 -38.68
CA ASP A 467 9.26 7.89 -39.04
C ASP A 467 8.64 8.76 -37.93
N TYR A 468 7.59 8.28 -37.28
CA TYR A 468 7.00 8.93 -36.11
C TYR A 468 8.02 9.12 -34.98
N PHE A 469 8.81 8.09 -34.67
CA PHE A 469 9.82 8.17 -33.61
C PHE A 469 11.03 9.03 -34.01
N ARG A 470 11.45 9.00 -35.27
CA ARG A 470 12.47 9.93 -35.78
C ARG A 470 12.01 11.38 -35.62
N ASN A 471 10.77 11.68 -36.01
CA ASN A 471 10.16 13.00 -35.84
C ASN A 471 10.18 13.46 -34.38
N LEU A 472 9.73 12.60 -33.47
CA LEU A 472 9.69 12.87 -32.04
C LEU A 472 11.11 13.07 -31.45
N GLU A 473 12.06 12.21 -31.82
CA GLU A 473 13.46 12.30 -31.39
C GLU A 473 14.07 13.64 -31.79
N CYS A 474 13.99 14.03 -33.07
CA CYS A 474 14.55 15.29 -33.52
C CYS A 474 13.91 16.48 -32.80
N SER A 475 12.58 16.46 -32.64
CA SER A 475 11.86 17.56 -31.98
C SER A 475 12.34 17.79 -30.55
N VAL A 476 12.75 16.73 -29.85
CA VAL A 476 13.29 16.79 -28.48
C VAL A 476 14.76 17.21 -28.48
N PHE A 477 15.62 16.55 -29.26
CA PHE A 477 17.07 16.79 -29.20
C PHE A 477 17.51 18.08 -29.90
N ASN A 478 16.84 18.47 -30.98
CA ASN A 478 17.10 19.71 -31.71
C ASN A 478 16.31 20.90 -31.14
N PHE A 479 15.75 20.80 -29.93
CA PHE A 479 14.98 21.87 -29.30
C PHE A 479 15.75 23.21 -29.30
N GLN A 480 15.08 24.26 -29.78
CA GLN A 480 15.58 25.64 -29.78
C GLN A 480 14.58 26.58 -29.11
N ALA A 481 15.05 27.37 -28.15
CA ALA A 481 14.23 28.38 -27.48
C ALA A 481 14.09 29.63 -28.37
N GLY A 482 12.87 29.96 -28.84
CA GLY A 482 12.67 31.21 -29.60
C GLY A 482 11.46 31.31 -30.54
N PHE A 483 10.64 30.26 -30.69
CA PHE A 483 9.41 30.35 -31.48
C PHE A 483 8.29 31.00 -30.66
N ASP A 484 7.68 32.05 -31.20
CA ASP A 484 6.57 32.77 -30.55
C ASP A 484 5.43 31.80 -30.22
N ARG A 485 4.83 31.96 -29.03
CA ARG A 485 3.79 31.12 -28.39
C ARG A 485 2.46 31.00 -29.15
N ASP A 486 2.43 31.24 -30.46
CA ASP A 486 1.23 30.95 -31.23
C ASP A 486 0.95 29.45 -31.18
N GLU A 487 -0.32 29.11 -30.92
CA GLU A 487 -0.87 27.75 -30.78
C GLU A 487 -0.61 26.86 -32.02
N VAL A 488 -0.06 27.46 -33.07
CA VAL A 488 0.35 26.93 -34.36
C VAL A 488 1.88 26.94 -34.53
N ASN A 489 2.67 26.77 -33.47
CA ASN A 489 4.11 26.48 -33.56
C ASN A 489 4.53 25.30 -32.64
N ASN A 490 3.57 24.49 -32.16
CA ASN A 490 3.78 23.46 -31.13
C ASN A 490 4.37 22.15 -31.68
N MET A 491 5.69 22.06 -31.78
CA MET A 491 6.39 20.81 -32.09
C MET A 491 6.25 19.80 -30.93
N PRO A 492 6.34 18.47 -31.18
CA PRO A 492 6.23 17.46 -30.12
C PRO A 492 7.10 17.75 -28.88
N GLY A 493 8.38 18.04 -29.08
CA GLY A 493 9.33 18.33 -28.00
C GLY A 493 9.01 19.63 -27.24
N GLN A 494 8.49 20.65 -27.92
CA GLN A 494 8.09 21.89 -27.26
C GLN A 494 6.87 21.70 -26.37
N TYR A 495 5.86 20.95 -26.82
CA TYR A 495 4.71 20.64 -25.98
C TYR A 495 5.12 19.80 -24.77
N LEU A 496 5.94 18.75 -24.98
CA LEU A 496 6.41 17.90 -23.89
C LEU A 496 7.25 18.69 -22.87
N ALA A 497 8.03 19.69 -23.29
CA ALA A 497 8.79 20.53 -22.37
C ALA A 497 7.93 21.39 -21.43
N LEU A 498 6.64 21.59 -21.74
CA LEU A 498 5.69 22.33 -20.90
C LEU A 498 5.01 21.46 -19.84
N THR A 499 4.93 20.15 -20.08
CA THR A 499 4.14 19.19 -19.27
C THR A 499 5.01 18.13 -18.59
N PHE A 500 6.16 17.81 -19.15
CA PHE A 500 7.11 16.82 -18.67
C PHE A 500 8.53 17.40 -18.49
N PHE A 501 9.43 16.59 -17.92
CA PHE A 501 10.86 16.88 -17.83
C PHE A 501 11.59 16.02 -18.84
N LEU A 502 11.99 16.58 -19.97
CA LEU A 502 12.63 15.80 -21.04
C LEU A 502 14.04 15.38 -20.63
N LEU A 503 14.45 14.14 -20.94
CA LEU A 503 15.76 13.61 -20.53
C LEU A 503 16.91 14.44 -21.08
N ALA A 504 16.76 14.97 -22.30
CA ALA A 504 17.73 15.88 -22.90
C ALA A 504 17.93 17.17 -22.09
N GLY A 505 17.01 17.56 -21.20
CA GLY A 505 17.16 18.72 -20.30
C GLY A 505 17.66 18.38 -18.89
N MET A 506 17.88 17.10 -18.55
CA MET A 506 18.29 16.67 -17.21
C MET A 506 19.82 16.71 -17.06
N ASP A 507 20.34 17.16 -15.92
CA ASP A 507 21.78 17.18 -15.63
C ASP A 507 22.38 15.77 -15.49
N SER A 508 21.61 14.84 -14.94
CA SER A 508 22.02 13.46 -14.73
C SER A 508 20.84 12.51 -14.96
N LEU A 509 21.16 11.30 -15.43
CA LEU A 509 20.20 10.26 -15.73
C LEU A 509 20.50 9.02 -14.87
N PRO A 510 19.49 8.29 -14.38
CA PRO A 510 19.74 6.98 -13.75
C PRO A 510 20.32 6.01 -14.79
N LEU A 511 21.13 5.04 -14.31
CA LEU A 511 21.53 3.90 -15.14
C LEU A 511 20.39 2.89 -15.26
N ASP A 512 20.27 2.27 -16.42
CA ASP A 512 19.22 1.27 -16.67
C ASP A 512 19.45 0.00 -15.84
N GLU A 513 20.72 -0.38 -15.60
CA GLU A 513 21.08 -1.58 -14.82
C GLU A 513 21.16 -1.30 -13.30
N ASP A 514 21.44 -0.06 -12.89
CA ASP A 514 21.42 0.35 -11.47
C ASP A 514 20.76 1.73 -11.33
N PRO A 515 19.43 1.76 -11.15
CA PRO A 515 18.66 3.00 -11.11
C PRO A 515 18.94 3.90 -9.91
N THR A 516 19.71 3.43 -8.93
CA THR A 516 20.15 4.24 -7.79
C THR A 516 21.36 5.13 -8.12
N LEU A 517 22.04 4.82 -9.23
CA LEU A 517 23.23 5.55 -9.69
C LEU A 517 22.87 6.53 -10.81
N PHE A 518 23.00 7.81 -10.52
CA PHE A 518 22.79 8.89 -11.48
C PHE A 518 24.12 9.32 -12.11
N VAL A 519 24.21 9.27 -13.44
CA VAL A 519 25.40 9.65 -14.20
C VAL A 519 25.17 10.94 -14.98
N PRO A 520 26.22 11.76 -15.22
CA PRO A 520 26.09 13.00 -15.98
C PRO A 520 25.50 12.78 -17.37
N ASN A 521 24.54 13.61 -17.76
CA ASN A 521 23.93 13.56 -19.08
C ASN A 521 24.88 14.17 -20.13
N VAL A 522 25.48 13.32 -20.95
CA VAL A 522 26.40 13.75 -22.03
C VAL A 522 25.70 14.49 -23.17
N ASN A 523 24.38 14.35 -23.28
CA ASN A 523 23.54 14.94 -24.32
C ASN A 523 22.67 16.10 -23.78
N LEU A 524 23.08 16.73 -22.67
CA LEU A 524 22.36 17.85 -22.08
C LEU A 524 22.18 19.01 -23.08
N ASN A 525 20.94 19.35 -23.37
CA ASN A 525 20.51 20.55 -24.08
C ASN A 525 20.14 21.64 -23.05
N GLN A 526 21.07 22.56 -22.81
CA GLN A 526 20.87 23.65 -21.85
C GLN A 526 19.69 24.57 -22.20
N GLN A 527 19.40 24.79 -23.49
CA GLN A 527 18.28 25.66 -23.88
C GLN A 527 16.93 25.02 -23.53
N LEU A 528 16.83 23.70 -23.69
CA LEU A 528 15.66 22.94 -23.29
C LEU A 528 15.49 22.97 -21.76
N GLN A 529 16.56 22.72 -21.01
CA GLN A 529 16.52 22.80 -19.55
C GLN A 529 16.03 24.17 -19.06
N ASP A 530 16.60 25.25 -19.59
CA ASP A 530 16.22 26.62 -19.24
C ASP A 530 14.76 26.92 -19.61
N TYR A 531 14.31 26.44 -20.78
CA TYR A 531 12.92 26.59 -21.21
C TYR A 531 11.93 25.84 -20.32
N THR A 532 12.21 24.57 -19.98
CA THR A 532 11.37 23.77 -19.07
C THR A 532 11.31 24.41 -17.70
N ARG A 533 12.44 24.84 -17.13
CA ARG A 533 12.48 25.57 -15.86
C ARG A 533 11.63 26.83 -15.92
N GLU A 534 11.63 27.53 -17.06
CA GLU A 534 10.87 28.76 -17.21
C GLU A 534 9.36 28.52 -17.40
N ASN A 535 8.96 27.47 -18.11
CA ASN A 535 7.60 27.35 -18.65
C ASN A 535 6.81 26.14 -18.13
N ASN A 536 7.44 25.13 -17.53
CA ASN A 536 6.72 24.03 -16.91
C ASN A 536 6.16 24.49 -15.55
N GLY A 537 4.85 24.46 -15.41
CA GLY A 537 4.14 24.89 -14.20
C GLY A 537 3.38 23.77 -13.51
N LEU A 538 3.75 22.50 -13.76
CA LEU A 538 3.05 21.30 -13.25
C LEU A 538 1.53 21.37 -13.49
N GLU A 539 1.13 21.92 -14.64
CA GLU A 539 -0.26 22.21 -15.04
C GLU A 539 -1.07 23.15 -14.14
N ILE A 540 -0.52 23.59 -13.01
CA ILE A 540 -1.16 24.51 -12.06
C ILE A 540 -0.60 25.94 -12.14
N GLY A 541 0.44 26.14 -12.96
CA GLY A 541 1.11 27.43 -13.18
C GLY A 541 2.02 27.87 -12.03
N GLN A 542 2.34 26.97 -11.10
CA GLN A 542 3.20 27.21 -9.94
C GLN A 542 3.80 25.89 -9.43
N ASP A 543 4.71 25.98 -8.45
CA ASP A 543 5.35 24.81 -7.84
C ASP A 543 4.48 24.12 -6.76
N THR A 544 4.95 22.98 -6.26
CA THR A 544 4.30 22.22 -5.19
C THR A 544 4.24 23.01 -3.88
N PRO A 545 3.09 23.06 -3.18
CA PRO A 545 2.97 23.83 -1.95
C PRO A 545 3.75 23.19 -0.80
N ARG A 546 4.44 24.01 0.00
CA ARG A 546 5.18 23.54 1.19
C ARG A 546 4.29 22.75 2.15
N PHE A 547 4.89 21.78 2.84
CA PHE A 547 4.21 20.95 3.81
C PHE A 547 3.40 21.77 4.82
N GLY A 548 2.10 21.49 4.92
CA GLY A 548 1.19 22.15 5.86
C GLY A 548 0.86 23.61 5.56
N SER A 549 1.27 24.15 4.40
CA SER A 549 0.96 25.53 4.00
C SER A 549 -0.48 25.71 3.52
N VAL A 550 -1.12 24.62 3.03
CA VAL A 550 -2.47 24.65 2.45
C VAL A 550 -3.54 24.23 3.45
N ASN A 551 -3.27 23.19 4.25
CA ASN A 551 -4.22 22.60 5.17
C ASN A 551 -3.50 22.07 6.41
N ILE A 552 -3.88 22.54 7.60
CA ILE A 552 -3.18 22.16 8.83
C ILE A 552 -3.36 20.68 9.20
N ALA A 553 -4.53 20.07 8.90
CA ALA A 553 -4.91 18.74 9.39
C ALA A 553 -5.45 17.79 8.31
N GLY A 554 -5.61 18.23 7.07
CA GLY A 554 -6.12 17.42 5.96
C GLY A 554 -7.64 17.49 5.80
N PHE A 555 -8.19 16.64 4.93
CA PHE A 555 -9.64 16.51 4.75
C PHE A 555 -10.22 15.48 5.72
N VAL A 556 -11.52 15.60 5.99
CA VAL A 556 -12.30 14.53 6.60
C VAL A 556 -12.20 13.28 5.70
N PRO A 557 -11.76 12.13 6.21
CA PRO A 557 -11.73 10.89 5.44
C PRO A 557 -13.09 10.50 4.88
N ARG A 558 -13.11 9.75 3.79
CA ARG A 558 -14.34 9.20 3.24
C ARG A 558 -14.57 7.79 3.78
N ARG A 559 -15.76 7.57 4.36
CA ARG A 559 -16.29 6.24 4.70
C ARG A 559 -17.24 5.75 3.62
N VAL A 560 -17.34 4.44 3.45
CA VAL A 560 -18.40 3.83 2.64
C VAL A 560 -19.77 4.06 3.27
N SER A 561 -20.79 4.27 2.45
CA SER A 561 -22.18 4.29 2.91
C SER A 561 -22.70 2.86 3.07
N ASN A 562 -23.58 2.62 4.05
CA ASN A 562 -24.16 1.31 4.34
C ASN A 562 -23.07 0.24 4.53
N PRO A 563 -22.14 0.39 5.51
CA PRO A 563 -21.11 -0.61 5.76
C PRO A 563 -21.75 -1.96 6.12
N ASP A 564 -21.03 -3.05 5.88
CA ASP A 564 -21.46 -4.42 6.16
C ASP A 564 -20.24 -5.15 6.73
N PHE A 565 -20.15 -5.20 8.07
CA PHE A 565 -18.97 -5.69 8.80
C PHE A 565 -18.97 -7.21 8.95
N ASP A 566 -20.14 -7.84 8.96
CA ASP A 566 -20.27 -9.29 9.03
C ASP A 566 -20.44 -9.96 7.66
N ASN A 567 -20.56 -9.15 6.60
CA ASN A 567 -20.71 -9.56 5.21
C ASN A 567 -21.95 -10.45 5.00
N ASP A 568 -23.02 -10.21 5.78
CA ASP A 568 -24.30 -10.92 5.68
C ASP A 568 -25.24 -10.32 4.60
N GLY A 569 -24.86 -9.19 4.01
CA GLY A 569 -25.62 -8.44 3.01
C GLY A 569 -26.57 -7.39 3.60
N THR A 570 -26.58 -7.20 4.92
CA THR A 570 -27.37 -6.21 5.65
C THR A 570 -26.46 -5.07 6.10
N PRO A 571 -26.83 -3.80 5.84
CA PRO A 571 -26.05 -2.68 6.35
C PRO A 571 -26.02 -2.60 7.88
N ASP A 572 -24.82 -2.52 8.42
CA ASP A 572 -24.49 -2.16 9.78
C ASP A 572 -24.33 -0.64 9.94
N GLY A 573 -24.34 -0.18 11.19
CA GLY A 573 -23.91 1.16 11.55
C GLY A 573 -22.45 1.16 12.00
N TYR A 574 -21.72 2.23 11.69
CA TYR A 574 -20.43 2.49 12.32
C TYR A 574 -20.56 2.61 13.84
N SER A 575 -19.44 2.55 14.58
CA SER A 575 -19.44 2.67 16.05
C SER A 575 -20.00 3.99 16.57
N ASP A 576 -20.03 5.04 15.72
CA ASP A 576 -20.69 6.29 16.01
C ASP A 576 -22.21 6.28 15.76
N GLY A 577 -22.75 5.26 15.11
CA GLY A 577 -24.13 5.09 14.69
C GLY A 577 -24.42 5.60 13.26
N SER A 578 -23.40 6.03 12.52
CA SER A 578 -23.55 6.50 11.15
C SER A 578 -23.88 5.35 10.19
N MET A 579 -24.80 5.60 9.26
CA MET A 579 -25.12 4.69 8.14
C MET A 579 -24.71 5.27 6.78
N ASN A 580 -24.48 6.58 6.70
CA ASN A 580 -24.28 7.30 5.44
C ASN A 580 -22.80 7.65 5.18
N GLY A 581 -21.90 7.25 6.08
CA GLY A 581 -20.47 7.54 6.01
C GLY A 581 -20.05 8.89 6.59
N ASN A 582 -20.99 9.79 6.94
CA ASN A 582 -20.66 11.05 7.62
C ASN A 582 -20.31 10.81 9.09
N TYR A 583 -19.45 11.65 9.65
CA TYR A 583 -19.07 11.58 11.07
C TYR A 583 -20.00 12.37 11.98
N TYR A 584 -20.10 11.93 13.23
CA TYR A 584 -20.86 12.61 14.26
C TYR A 584 -20.30 14.00 14.58
N ASN A 585 -21.17 15.01 14.54
CA ASN A 585 -20.89 16.37 14.95
C ASN A 585 -21.34 16.60 16.40
N PRO A 586 -20.42 16.75 17.37
CA PRO A 586 -20.77 16.98 18.77
C PRO A 586 -21.45 18.33 19.03
N GLN A 587 -21.35 19.30 18.12
CA GLN A 587 -21.98 20.60 18.28
C GLN A 587 -23.46 20.60 17.86
N THR A 588 -23.79 19.85 16.80
CA THR A 588 -25.17 19.77 16.28
C THR A 588 -25.92 18.53 16.76
N GLY A 589 -25.20 17.47 17.16
CA GLY A 589 -25.75 16.17 17.53
C GLY A 589 -26.20 15.35 16.31
N VAL A 590 -25.67 15.63 15.12
CA VAL A 590 -26.08 15.02 13.84
C VAL A 590 -24.85 14.51 13.07
N TYR A 591 -25.04 13.55 12.16
CA TYR A 591 -23.99 13.03 11.27
C TYR A 591 -23.85 13.88 10.00
N ASP A 592 -23.28 15.08 10.14
CA ASP A 592 -23.15 16.06 9.05
C ASP A 592 -21.70 16.43 8.69
N VAL A 593 -20.70 15.84 9.36
CA VAL A 593 -19.29 16.03 8.99
C VAL A 593 -18.94 15.10 7.83
N SER A 594 -18.96 15.64 6.62
CA SER A 594 -18.67 14.94 5.37
C SER A 594 -17.25 15.20 4.84
N ASN A 595 -16.84 14.38 3.87
CA ASN A 595 -15.52 14.43 3.21
C ASN A 595 -15.18 15.75 2.48
N SER A 596 -16.15 16.67 2.33
CA SER A 596 -15.94 18.00 1.73
C SER A 596 -15.37 19.02 2.72
N PHE A 597 -15.34 18.69 4.02
CA PHE A 597 -14.78 19.56 5.05
C PHE A 597 -13.31 19.31 5.28
N ARG A 598 -12.60 20.40 5.63
CA ARG A 598 -11.25 20.33 6.18
C ARG A 598 -11.32 20.07 7.69
N LEU A 599 -10.33 19.34 8.18
CA LEU A 599 -10.13 19.09 9.60
C LEU A 599 -9.49 20.30 10.28
N ASN A 600 -9.79 20.47 11.56
CA ASN A 600 -9.12 21.47 12.41
C ASN A 600 -7.80 20.92 12.99
N GLU A 601 -7.00 21.79 13.61
CA GLU A 601 -5.71 21.45 14.23
C GLU A 601 -5.83 20.39 15.34
N ARG A 602 -6.97 20.27 16.03
CA ARG A 602 -7.16 19.24 17.06
C ARG A 602 -7.16 17.84 16.46
N ASN A 603 -7.55 17.68 15.20
CA ASN A 603 -7.50 16.42 14.48
C ASN A 603 -6.22 16.27 13.65
N GLN A 604 -5.18 17.10 13.86
CA GLN A 604 -4.00 17.14 12.99
C GLN A 604 -3.26 15.81 12.90
N ILE A 605 -2.92 15.21 14.04
CA ILE A 605 -2.15 13.97 14.14
C ILE A 605 -3.11 12.86 14.58
N SER A 606 -3.10 11.74 13.87
CA SER A 606 -3.82 10.54 14.31
C SER A 606 -3.16 10.02 15.58
N GLY A 607 -3.95 9.53 16.54
CA GLY A 607 -3.46 9.01 17.81
C GLY A 607 -2.97 10.04 18.83
N ASP A 608 -2.98 11.34 18.50
CA ASP A 608 -2.68 12.42 19.46
C ASP A 608 -3.92 12.70 20.34
N PHE A 609 -4.10 11.91 21.40
CA PHE A 609 -5.22 12.04 22.34
C PHE A 609 -4.92 13.03 23.48
N ASN A 610 -3.69 13.49 23.65
CA ASN A 610 -3.36 14.49 24.67
C ASN A 610 -3.18 15.93 24.11
N ASN A 611 -3.22 16.09 22.78
CA ASN A 611 -3.06 17.33 22.02
C ASN A 611 -1.67 17.98 22.15
N ASP A 612 -0.60 17.19 22.28
CA ASP A 612 0.78 17.66 22.32
C ASP A 612 1.47 17.66 20.94
N LYS A 613 0.75 17.23 19.89
CA LYS A 613 1.20 17.09 18.49
C LYS A 613 2.22 15.98 18.26
N VAL A 614 2.31 15.03 19.18
CA VAL A 614 3.18 13.86 19.07
C VAL A 614 2.35 12.61 19.37
N ARG A 615 2.44 11.60 18.51
CA ARG A 615 1.86 10.29 18.78
C ARG A 615 2.85 9.45 19.59
N ASN A 616 2.53 9.10 20.83
CA ASN A 616 3.40 8.31 21.71
C ASN A 616 2.65 7.65 22.88
N VAL A 617 3.37 6.91 23.72
CA VAL A 617 2.80 6.23 24.92
C VAL A 617 2.07 7.14 25.91
N ASN A 618 2.23 8.46 25.85
CA ASN A 618 1.52 9.41 26.71
C ASN A 618 0.10 9.73 26.21
N ASP A 619 -0.28 9.28 25.02
CA ASP A 619 -1.64 9.41 24.50
C ASP A 619 -2.60 8.36 25.08
N ILE A 620 -2.08 7.26 25.62
CA ILE A 620 -2.88 6.10 26.01
C ILE A 620 -3.94 6.45 27.06
N ALA A 621 -3.66 7.30 28.04
CA ALA A 621 -4.68 7.71 29.02
C ALA A 621 -5.86 8.46 28.36
N GLY A 622 -5.56 9.28 27.34
CA GLY A 622 -6.57 9.97 26.54
C GLY A 622 -7.32 9.02 25.60
N LEU A 623 -6.61 8.08 24.97
CA LEU A 623 -7.17 7.00 24.15
C LEU A 623 -8.16 6.15 24.96
N MET A 624 -7.78 5.69 26.16
CA MET A 624 -8.63 4.88 27.02
C MET A 624 -9.85 5.64 27.54
N SER A 625 -9.69 6.95 27.81
CA SER A 625 -10.82 7.82 28.14
C SER A 625 -11.78 7.97 26.96
N ALA A 626 -11.25 8.10 25.74
CA ALA A 626 -12.02 8.23 24.52
C ALA A 626 -12.77 6.93 24.17
N ILE A 627 -12.14 5.75 24.27
CA ILE A 627 -12.81 4.49 23.93
C ILE A 627 -13.92 4.12 24.93
N ASN A 628 -13.75 4.48 26.21
CA ASN A 628 -14.76 4.26 27.25
C ASN A 628 -16.02 5.14 27.04
N ASN A 629 -15.82 6.41 26.67
CA ASN A 629 -16.92 7.35 26.44
C ASN A 629 -16.57 8.36 25.31
N PRO A 630 -16.68 7.93 24.04
CA PRO A 630 -16.32 8.74 22.87
C PRO A 630 -16.89 10.15 22.91
N ARG A 631 -18.20 10.26 23.17
CA ARG A 631 -18.93 11.53 23.14
C ARG A 631 -18.60 12.41 24.34
N GLY A 632 -18.41 11.81 25.51
CA GLY A 632 -17.98 12.54 26.72
C GLY A 632 -16.58 13.13 26.54
N TYR A 633 -15.66 12.36 25.95
CA TYR A 633 -14.32 12.82 25.62
C TYR A 633 -14.36 14.00 24.63
N GLN A 634 -15.10 13.88 23.51
CA GLN A 634 -15.23 14.96 22.53
C GLN A 634 -15.75 16.28 23.13
N ALA A 635 -16.65 16.21 24.12
CA ALA A 635 -17.20 17.40 24.77
C ALA A 635 -16.25 18.04 25.80
N GLY A 636 -15.26 17.28 26.30
CA GLY A 636 -14.41 17.67 27.43
C GLY A 636 -13.01 18.18 27.07
N VAL A 637 -12.63 18.18 25.79
CA VAL A 637 -11.26 18.50 25.35
C VAL A 637 -11.17 19.95 24.87
N ASP A 638 -10.05 20.63 25.19
CA ASP A 638 -9.75 21.96 24.66
C ASP A 638 -9.43 21.86 23.16
N PHE A 639 -10.10 22.68 22.37
CA PHE A 639 -10.14 22.55 20.92
C PHE A 639 -8.99 23.26 20.20
N GLY A 640 -8.15 24.01 20.93
CA GLY A 640 -6.95 24.64 20.38
C GLY A 640 -7.21 25.86 19.49
N GLY A 641 -8.48 26.14 19.20
CA GLY A 641 -8.94 27.36 18.52
C GLY A 641 -8.90 27.28 17.00
N ARG A 642 -9.84 27.97 16.36
CA ARG A 642 -9.92 28.11 14.90
C ARG A 642 -8.77 28.95 14.33
N ARG A 643 -7.91 28.36 13.49
CA ARG A 643 -6.80 29.08 12.83
C ARG A 643 -7.05 29.51 11.38
N GLU A 644 -8.15 29.09 10.76
CA GLU A 644 -8.40 29.34 9.32
C GLU A 644 -9.80 29.94 9.03
N ASN A 645 -9.89 30.73 7.95
CA ASN A 645 -11.08 31.47 7.51
C ASN A 645 -12.04 30.66 6.60
N MET A 646 -11.86 29.33 6.47
CA MET A 646 -12.62 28.44 5.58
C MET A 646 -13.69 27.60 6.33
N PRO A 647 -14.59 26.87 5.62
CA PRO A 647 -15.53 25.95 6.25
C PRO A 647 -14.80 24.70 6.79
N PHE A 648 -14.74 24.59 8.12
CA PHE A 648 -14.22 23.42 8.84
C PHE A 648 -15.37 22.57 9.37
N SER A 649 -15.09 21.29 9.67
CA SER A 649 -16.02 20.44 10.41
C SER A 649 -16.45 21.04 11.76
N GLY A 650 -15.62 21.91 12.33
CA GLY A 650 -15.86 22.67 13.55
C GLY A 650 -14.56 22.81 14.33
N ASP A 651 -14.64 23.21 15.59
CA ASP A 651 -13.49 23.27 16.52
C ASP A 651 -13.70 22.21 17.60
N TYR A 652 -13.45 20.94 17.23
CA TYR A 652 -13.59 19.76 18.10
C TYR A 652 -12.84 18.54 17.55
N VAL A 653 -12.54 17.58 18.44
CA VAL A 653 -11.94 16.28 18.09
C VAL A 653 -13.02 15.32 17.57
N ILE A 654 -12.67 14.51 16.57
CA ILE A 654 -13.49 13.42 16.04
C ILE A 654 -12.72 12.12 16.29
N VAL A 655 -13.16 11.35 17.29
CA VAL A 655 -12.40 10.19 17.76
C VAL A 655 -12.36 9.07 16.73
N GLU A 656 -13.40 8.94 15.90
CA GLU A 656 -13.45 8.04 14.75
C GLU A 656 -12.54 8.47 13.59
N ILE A 657 -11.90 9.65 13.66
CA ILE A 657 -10.91 10.09 12.67
C ILE A 657 -9.50 10.01 13.25
N ILE A 658 -9.30 10.46 14.49
CA ILE A 658 -7.96 10.38 15.09
C ILE A 658 -7.63 8.97 15.58
N GLY A 659 -8.63 8.16 15.90
CA GLY A 659 -8.48 6.83 16.51
C GLY A 659 -8.79 5.65 15.60
N ASP A 660 -9.26 5.85 14.36
CA ASP A 660 -9.44 4.77 13.38
C ASP A 660 -8.07 4.42 12.77
N PHE A 661 -7.41 3.45 13.39
CA PHE A 661 -6.06 3.02 13.05
C PHE A 661 -6.01 1.78 12.20
N ASP A 662 -7.07 0.98 12.04
CA ASP A 662 -7.12 -0.16 11.12
C ASP A 662 -7.85 0.15 9.79
N GLY A 663 -8.60 1.25 9.73
CA GLY A 663 -9.20 1.81 8.51
C GLY A 663 -10.59 1.26 8.24
N ASP A 664 -11.16 0.53 9.20
CA ASP A 664 -12.49 -0.06 9.08
C ASP A 664 -13.63 0.99 9.22
N GLY A 665 -13.28 2.25 9.54
CA GLY A 665 -14.23 3.36 9.71
C GLY A 665 -14.80 3.47 11.13
N ASN A 666 -14.43 2.58 12.05
CA ASN A 666 -14.81 2.57 13.45
C ASN A 666 -13.67 3.06 14.34
N PHE A 667 -14.03 3.34 15.59
CA PHE A 667 -13.10 3.43 16.70
C PHE A 667 -13.52 2.40 17.76
N ASN A 668 -12.80 1.28 17.85
CA ASN A 668 -13.12 0.10 18.64
C ASN A 668 -11.85 -0.54 19.29
N SER A 669 -11.95 -1.76 19.81
CA SER A 669 -10.82 -2.44 20.48
C SER A 669 -9.67 -2.82 19.55
N ARG A 670 -9.92 -3.02 18.25
CA ARG A 670 -8.88 -3.28 17.24
C ARG A 670 -7.96 -2.08 17.07
N ASP A 671 -8.51 -0.87 17.13
CA ASP A 671 -7.72 0.35 17.11
C ASP A 671 -6.82 0.49 18.34
N VAL A 672 -7.36 0.18 19.53
CA VAL A 672 -6.54 0.21 20.75
C VAL A 672 -5.40 -0.82 20.66
N ARG A 673 -5.66 -2.00 20.09
CA ARG A 673 -4.61 -3.00 19.82
C ARG A 673 -3.59 -2.49 18.81
N TYR A 674 -4.03 -1.91 17.70
CA TYR A 674 -3.14 -1.30 16.71
C TYR A 674 -2.23 -0.26 17.36
N PHE A 675 -2.79 0.60 18.22
CA PHE A 675 -2.02 1.63 18.89
C PHE A 675 -0.94 1.01 19.80
N ALA A 676 -1.31 0.04 20.64
CA ALA A 676 -0.39 -0.62 21.55
C ALA A 676 0.71 -1.42 20.80
N ASP A 677 0.35 -2.03 19.68
CA ASP A 677 1.25 -2.87 18.88
C ASP A 677 2.20 -2.08 17.99
N GLY A 678 1.78 -0.94 17.45
CA GLY A 678 2.50 -0.28 16.37
C GLY A 678 2.68 1.23 16.51
N LEU A 679 1.99 1.89 17.44
CA LEU A 679 2.02 3.36 17.57
C LEU A 679 2.46 3.84 18.97
N ALA A 680 2.72 2.92 19.89
CA ALA A 680 3.18 3.17 21.25
C ALA A 680 4.67 3.57 21.27
N MET A 681 4.98 4.70 20.64
CA MET A 681 6.35 5.20 20.51
C MET A 681 6.89 5.69 21.86
N GLN A 682 8.12 5.32 22.18
CA GLN A 682 8.87 5.79 23.34
C GLN A 682 10.33 6.05 22.95
N SER A 683 10.80 7.28 23.18
CA SER A 683 12.18 7.68 22.84
C SER A 683 12.56 7.45 21.36
N GLY A 684 11.60 7.57 20.44
CA GLY A 684 11.82 7.48 18.99
C GLY A 684 11.73 6.07 18.40
N ARG A 685 11.38 5.05 19.20
CA ARG A 685 11.13 3.67 18.75
C ARG A 685 9.85 3.12 19.37
N LEU A 686 9.30 2.09 18.75
CA LEU A 686 8.17 1.34 19.28
C LEU A 686 8.55 0.69 20.62
N ASN A 687 7.64 0.70 21.58
CA ASN A 687 7.75 -0.12 22.80
C ASN A 687 6.40 -0.79 23.09
N ARG A 688 6.22 -2.01 22.57
CA ARG A 688 4.99 -2.80 22.70
C ARG A 688 4.71 -3.13 24.16
N GLN A 689 5.73 -3.52 24.93
CA GLN A 689 5.58 -3.85 26.34
C GLN A 689 4.95 -2.70 27.14
N GLU A 690 5.49 -1.49 26.99
CA GLU A 690 4.95 -0.30 27.65
C GLU A 690 3.57 0.07 27.12
N GLY A 691 3.35 -0.04 25.81
CA GLY A 691 2.06 0.22 25.17
C GLY A 691 0.92 -0.61 25.77
N PHE A 692 1.05 -1.93 25.74
CA PHE A 692 0.04 -2.85 26.28
C PHE A 692 -0.11 -2.72 27.81
N THR A 693 1.00 -2.53 28.55
CA THR A 693 0.96 -2.35 30.01
C THR A 693 0.16 -1.10 30.39
N ARG A 694 0.37 0.02 29.67
CA ARG A 694 -0.38 1.26 29.92
C ARG A 694 -1.85 1.15 29.53
N VAL A 695 -2.19 0.45 28.45
CA VAL A 695 -3.60 0.23 28.07
C VAL A 695 -4.35 -0.43 29.22
N ASP A 696 -3.79 -1.50 29.80
CA ASP A 696 -4.42 -2.20 30.93
C ASP A 696 -4.48 -1.34 32.19
N HIS A 697 -3.39 -0.67 32.58
CA HIS A 697 -3.37 0.19 33.77
C HIS A 697 -4.37 1.35 33.67
N GLU A 698 -4.45 2.03 32.52
CA GLU A 698 -5.37 3.13 32.32
C GLU A 698 -6.83 2.65 32.24
N TRP A 699 -7.07 1.46 31.68
CA TRP A 699 -8.38 0.84 31.73
C TRP A 699 -8.80 0.43 33.14
N GLU A 700 -7.88 -0.09 33.94
CA GLU A 700 -8.12 -0.43 35.35
C GLU A 700 -8.46 0.83 36.16
N ASN A 701 -7.71 1.92 35.95
CA ASN A 701 -7.99 3.21 36.58
C ASN A 701 -9.40 3.73 36.25
N LEU A 702 -9.90 3.47 35.04
CA LEU A 702 -11.20 3.94 34.58
C LEU A 702 -12.37 3.02 35.00
N THR A 703 -12.16 1.70 34.98
CA THR A 703 -13.25 0.71 35.07
C THR A 703 -13.09 -0.30 36.21
N GLY A 704 -11.91 -0.42 36.79
CA GLY A 704 -11.53 -1.46 37.75
C GLY A 704 -11.18 -2.81 37.11
N ASN A 705 -11.08 -2.90 35.78
CA ASN A 705 -10.62 -4.09 35.06
C ASN A 705 -9.20 -3.88 34.51
N GLY A 706 -8.23 -4.69 34.94
CA GLY A 706 -6.84 -4.66 34.46
C GLY A 706 -6.55 -5.55 33.26
N ASN A 707 -7.56 -6.05 32.56
CA ASN A 707 -7.44 -6.82 31.32
C ASN A 707 -8.40 -6.23 30.27
N TYR A 708 -7.91 -5.26 29.50
CA TYR A 708 -8.73 -4.55 28.52
C TYR A 708 -9.18 -5.47 27.38
N PHE A 709 -8.27 -6.30 26.85
CA PHE A 709 -8.52 -7.15 25.69
C PHE A 709 -9.29 -8.43 26.03
N GLY A 710 -9.42 -8.77 27.32
CA GLY A 710 -10.09 -9.98 27.76
C GLY A 710 -9.27 -11.26 27.51
N THR A 711 -7.96 -11.11 27.34
CA THR A 711 -7.03 -12.19 27.01
C THR A 711 -6.90 -13.18 28.15
N THR A 712 -6.91 -14.47 27.83
CA THR A 712 -6.67 -15.57 28.77
C THR A 712 -5.26 -16.12 28.60
N LEU A 713 -4.76 -16.85 29.60
CA LEU A 713 -3.43 -17.44 29.59
C LEU A 713 -3.60 -18.96 29.66
N ALA A 714 -2.95 -19.72 28.76
CA ALA A 714 -3.12 -21.17 28.65
C ALA A 714 -2.87 -21.89 29.98
N THR A 715 -1.86 -21.45 30.74
CA THR A 715 -1.54 -21.95 32.09
C THR A 715 -2.61 -21.68 33.12
N GLY A 716 -3.60 -20.83 32.86
CA GLY A 716 -4.64 -20.46 33.82
C GLY A 716 -4.15 -19.57 34.96
N VAL A 717 -2.91 -19.08 34.91
CA VAL A 717 -2.40 -18.09 35.88
C VAL A 717 -3.20 -16.78 35.77
N PRO A 718 -3.32 -15.99 36.86
CA PRO A 718 -4.01 -14.71 36.80
C PRO A 718 -3.36 -13.76 35.79
N TYR A 719 -4.18 -13.12 34.97
CA TYR A 719 -3.72 -12.12 34.00
C TYR A 719 -2.95 -10.98 34.68
N THR A 720 -1.80 -10.62 34.11
CA THR A 720 -1.01 -9.45 34.51
C THR A 720 -1.07 -8.37 33.43
N ALA A 721 -1.11 -7.10 33.84
CA ALA A 721 -1.13 -5.96 32.91
C ALA A 721 -0.03 -6.08 31.83
N GLY A 722 -0.42 -5.89 30.58
CA GLY A 722 0.45 -5.98 29.41
C GLY A 722 0.63 -7.39 28.83
N ALA A 723 0.04 -8.44 29.44
CA ALA A 723 0.18 -9.81 28.94
C ALA A 723 -0.42 -10.02 27.54
N SER A 724 -1.44 -9.25 27.16
CA SER A 724 -2.07 -9.32 25.83
C SER A 724 -1.11 -9.02 24.65
N ARG A 725 0.09 -8.48 24.90
CA ARG A 725 1.09 -8.28 23.85
C ARG A 725 1.60 -9.58 23.23
N ALA A 726 1.46 -10.69 23.96
CA ALA A 726 1.87 -12.02 23.55
C ALA A 726 0.76 -12.80 22.84
N ASP A 727 -0.48 -12.29 22.79
CA ASP A 727 -1.58 -12.87 22.02
C ASP A 727 -1.51 -12.28 20.60
N ILE A 728 -0.76 -12.96 19.73
CA ILE A 728 -0.36 -12.51 18.39
C ILE A 728 -0.57 -13.58 17.31
N ALA A 729 -0.93 -14.80 17.68
CA ALA A 729 -1.21 -15.91 16.78
C ALA A 729 -2.43 -16.73 17.24
N GLY A 730 -2.77 -17.79 16.48
CA GLY A 730 -3.91 -18.67 16.75
C GLY A 730 -5.24 -18.21 16.12
N GLY A 731 -5.35 -16.92 15.78
CA GLY A 731 -6.53 -16.31 15.19
C GLY A 731 -6.56 -16.33 13.67
N ALA A 732 -6.80 -15.16 13.06
CA ALA A 732 -6.60 -15.00 11.62
C ALA A 732 -5.10 -15.11 11.30
N ASP A 733 -4.73 -15.44 10.06
CA ASP A 733 -3.32 -15.50 9.68
C ASP A 733 -2.65 -14.14 9.94
N PRO A 734 -1.58 -14.09 10.77
CA PRO A 734 -0.82 -12.87 10.99
C PRO A 734 -0.24 -12.35 9.67
N ILE A 735 -0.22 -11.03 9.50
CA ILE A 735 0.26 -10.39 8.27
C ILE A 735 1.45 -9.49 8.66
N PRO A 736 2.71 -9.92 8.40
CA PRO A 736 3.89 -9.16 8.76
C PRO A 736 3.82 -7.74 8.23
N GLY A 737 4.04 -6.78 9.13
CA GLY A 737 4.07 -5.35 8.80
C GLY A 737 2.70 -4.66 8.78
N ALA A 738 1.58 -5.37 8.70
CA ALA A 738 0.24 -4.78 8.65
C ALA A 738 -0.36 -4.55 10.06
N TYR A 739 -1.69 -4.38 10.12
CA TYR A 739 -2.42 -4.28 11.38
C TYR A 739 -2.42 -5.62 12.14
N PRO A 740 -2.34 -5.60 13.49
CA PRO A 740 -2.23 -6.82 14.30
C PRO A 740 -3.56 -7.59 14.34
N ASN A 741 -3.69 -8.61 13.51
CA ASN A 741 -4.91 -9.43 13.36
C ASN A 741 -4.75 -10.88 13.84
N GLY A 742 -3.52 -11.29 14.18
CA GLY A 742 -3.17 -12.68 14.47
C GLY A 742 -3.76 -13.26 15.76
N HIS A 743 -4.19 -12.39 16.67
CA HIS A 743 -4.63 -12.71 18.02
C HIS A 743 -5.94 -13.53 18.06
N ASP A 744 -6.08 -14.46 19.01
CA ASP A 744 -7.29 -15.26 19.25
C ASP A 744 -7.91 -15.07 20.64
N GLY A 745 -7.25 -14.29 21.51
CA GLY A 745 -7.70 -14.02 22.88
C GLY A 745 -7.14 -14.98 23.93
N GLU A 746 -6.20 -15.85 23.57
CA GLU A 746 -5.44 -16.69 24.48
C GLU A 746 -3.93 -16.53 24.20
N VAL A 747 -3.11 -16.40 25.24
CA VAL A 747 -1.65 -16.54 25.09
C VAL A 747 -1.33 -18.01 25.32
N GLY A 748 -0.77 -18.68 24.31
CA GLY A 748 -0.48 -20.11 24.37
C GLY A 748 0.57 -20.58 23.36
N CYS A 749 0.45 -21.84 22.94
CA CYS A 749 1.44 -22.51 22.09
C CYS A 749 1.62 -21.86 20.72
N ALA A 750 0.53 -21.36 20.12
CA ALA A 750 0.58 -20.71 18.81
C ALA A 750 1.48 -19.47 18.85
N ASP A 751 1.38 -18.67 19.91
CA ASP A 751 2.15 -17.45 20.08
C ASP A 751 3.64 -17.73 20.29
N ILE A 752 3.97 -18.69 21.17
CA ILE A 752 5.37 -19.07 21.42
C ILE A 752 6.03 -19.55 20.11
N THR A 753 5.31 -20.40 19.37
CA THR A 753 5.78 -20.90 18.07
C THR A 753 5.97 -19.76 17.06
N TYR A 754 5.04 -18.79 17.05
CA TYR A 754 5.13 -17.64 16.16
C TYR A 754 6.31 -16.73 16.49
N VAL A 755 6.64 -16.53 17.77
CA VAL A 755 7.84 -15.76 18.16
C VAL A 755 9.11 -16.46 17.66
N TYR A 756 9.25 -17.77 17.85
CA TYR A 756 10.39 -18.54 17.30
C TYR A 756 10.51 -18.41 15.78
N ALA A 757 9.38 -18.47 15.06
CA ALA A 757 9.37 -18.36 13.60
C ALA A 757 9.84 -16.98 13.08
N ASN A 758 9.88 -15.96 13.94
CA ASN A 758 10.18 -14.58 13.57
C ASN A 758 11.50 -14.06 14.15
N PHE A 759 12.39 -14.93 14.65
CA PHE A 759 13.68 -14.49 15.19
C PHE A 759 14.49 -13.65 14.18
N GLY A 760 14.99 -12.49 14.62
CA GLY A 760 15.72 -11.56 13.76
C GLY A 760 15.86 -10.15 14.33
N ASP A 761 16.75 -9.36 13.74
CA ASP A 761 16.90 -7.92 14.03
C ASP A 761 16.05 -7.13 13.04
N TYR A 762 14.99 -6.48 13.53
CA TYR A 762 14.08 -5.72 12.68
C TYR A 762 14.72 -4.45 12.12
N THR A 763 15.84 -3.98 12.69
CA THR A 763 16.55 -2.81 12.15
C THR A 763 17.38 -3.14 10.91
N ASP A 764 17.60 -4.42 10.62
CA ASP A 764 18.21 -4.91 9.40
C ASP A 764 17.12 -5.25 8.37
N LEU A 765 17.03 -4.46 7.29
CA LEU A 765 16.00 -4.64 6.26
C LEU A 765 16.07 -6.00 5.56
N ASP A 766 17.26 -6.60 5.45
CA ASP A 766 17.42 -7.94 4.86
C ASP A 766 16.74 -9.03 5.69
N VAL A 767 16.54 -8.77 6.99
CA VAL A 767 15.83 -9.63 7.93
C VAL A 767 14.38 -9.19 8.09
N ALA A 768 14.14 -7.89 8.30
CA ALA A 768 12.81 -7.30 8.54
C ALA A 768 11.79 -7.65 7.46
N VAL A 769 12.23 -7.85 6.22
CA VAL A 769 11.36 -8.25 5.10
C VAL A 769 10.67 -9.61 5.30
N PHE A 770 11.20 -10.48 6.17
CA PHE A 770 10.69 -11.84 6.42
C PHE A 770 10.06 -12.05 7.80
N ILE A 771 10.22 -11.11 8.72
CA ILE A 771 9.77 -11.24 10.11
C ILE A 771 8.65 -10.27 10.43
N ASP A 772 7.85 -10.60 11.44
CA ASP A 772 6.80 -9.74 11.99
C ASP A 772 7.22 -9.16 13.35
N LEU A 773 7.34 -7.83 13.41
CA LEU A 773 7.71 -7.11 14.63
C LEU A 773 6.67 -7.26 15.76
N SER A 774 5.46 -7.75 15.47
CA SER A 774 4.51 -8.12 16.54
C SER A 774 5.06 -9.22 17.48
N ALA A 775 6.10 -9.95 17.07
CA ALA A 775 6.79 -10.92 17.91
C ALA A 775 7.82 -10.31 18.90
N ASP A 776 8.17 -9.03 18.80
CA ASP A 776 9.04 -8.36 19.79
C ASP A 776 8.25 -8.08 21.09
N MET A 777 8.56 -8.83 22.15
CA MET A 777 7.84 -8.81 23.42
C MET A 777 8.43 -7.83 24.42
N ASN A 778 9.63 -7.34 24.18
CA ASN A 778 10.41 -6.53 25.12
C ASN A 778 10.65 -5.08 24.64
N GLY A 779 10.40 -4.80 23.35
CA GLY A 779 10.44 -3.47 22.74
C GLY A 779 11.85 -3.00 22.36
N ASP A 780 12.80 -3.91 22.10
CA ASP A 780 14.16 -3.57 21.68
C ASP A 780 14.38 -3.67 20.16
N LEU A 781 13.34 -4.04 19.39
CA LEU A 781 13.35 -4.27 17.94
C LEU A 781 14.14 -5.50 17.49
N VAL A 782 14.51 -6.37 18.43
CA VAL A 782 15.12 -7.67 18.15
C VAL A 782 14.17 -8.75 18.63
N ILE A 783 13.90 -9.72 17.78
CA ILE A 783 13.09 -10.88 18.13
C ILE A 783 14.07 -12.01 18.40
N ASP A 784 14.21 -12.40 19.66
CA ASP A 784 15.13 -13.45 20.07
C ASP A 784 14.62 -14.27 21.28
N GLN A 785 15.52 -14.99 21.94
CA GLN A 785 15.18 -15.82 23.10
C GLN A 785 14.61 -15.00 24.26
N ALA A 786 14.98 -13.72 24.41
CA ALA A 786 14.46 -12.86 25.46
C ALA A 786 12.95 -12.61 25.30
N ASP A 787 12.45 -12.65 24.06
CA ASP A 787 11.01 -12.52 23.78
C ASP A 787 10.25 -13.78 24.16
N VAL A 788 10.83 -14.95 23.90
CA VAL A 788 10.27 -16.22 24.36
C VAL A 788 10.30 -16.31 25.88
N ASP A 789 11.41 -15.90 26.53
CA ASP A 789 11.52 -15.83 28.00
C ASP A 789 10.41 -14.92 28.58
N ALA A 790 10.14 -13.78 27.91
CA ALA A 790 9.09 -12.86 28.32
C ALA A 790 7.69 -13.50 28.28
N ILE A 791 7.44 -14.42 27.34
CA ILE A 791 6.17 -15.18 27.27
C ILE A 791 6.16 -16.30 28.30
N VAL A 792 7.09 -17.27 28.18
CA VAL A 792 7.07 -18.53 28.95
C VAL A 792 7.22 -18.27 30.45
N GLN A 793 8.28 -17.56 30.84
CA GLN A 793 8.60 -17.32 32.25
C GLN A 793 7.95 -16.05 32.79
N GLY A 794 7.74 -15.05 31.94
CA GLY A 794 7.17 -13.76 32.34
C GLY A 794 5.64 -13.74 32.40
N ILE A 795 4.98 -14.09 31.29
CA ILE A 795 3.52 -13.96 31.12
C ILE A 795 2.79 -15.22 31.57
N LEU A 796 3.17 -16.38 31.03
CA LEU A 796 2.57 -17.66 31.38
C LEU A 796 3.04 -18.17 32.74
N CYS A 797 4.15 -17.61 33.24
CA CYS A 797 4.80 -17.97 34.48
C CYS A 797 4.97 -19.49 34.64
N THR A 798 5.46 -20.13 33.58
CA THR A 798 5.87 -21.52 33.58
C THR A 798 7.36 -21.63 33.26
N GLU A 799 7.84 -22.82 32.93
CA GLU A 799 9.23 -23.09 32.60
C GLU A 799 9.36 -23.84 31.27
N TYR A 800 10.53 -23.71 30.63
CA TYR A 800 10.84 -24.50 29.43
C TYR A 800 10.73 -25.99 29.74
N GLY A 801 9.75 -26.68 29.18
CA GLY A 801 9.44 -28.06 29.57
C GLY A 801 7.96 -28.34 29.69
N ASP A 802 7.18 -27.31 30.04
CA ASP A 802 5.72 -27.35 30.14
C ASP A 802 5.15 -27.30 28.72
N ALA A 803 5.00 -28.48 28.12
CA ALA A 803 4.64 -28.65 26.72
C ALA A 803 3.13 -28.58 26.51
N ASP A 804 2.33 -28.92 27.52
CA ASP A 804 0.87 -28.79 27.47
C ASP A 804 0.33 -27.50 28.09
N LEU A 805 1.23 -26.67 28.65
CA LEU A 805 0.96 -25.35 29.24
C LEU A 805 -0.04 -25.44 30.39
N ASP A 806 0.05 -26.45 31.25
CA ASP A 806 -0.81 -26.59 32.43
C ASP A 806 -0.24 -25.93 33.71
N GLY A 807 1.00 -25.44 33.64
CA GLY A 807 1.68 -24.68 34.68
C GLY A 807 2.68 -25.47 35.53
N ASP A 808 2.89 -26.76 35.26
CA ASP A 808 4.01 -27.56 35.77
C ASP A 808 4.85 -28.21 34.67
N VAL A 809 5.98 -28.80 35.06
CA VAL A 809 6.79 -29.64 34.16
C VAL A 809 6.85 -31.03 34.74
N ASP A 810 6.10 -31.97 34.18
CA ASP A 810 5.91 -33.29 34.77
C ASP A 810 6.08 -34.46 33.76
N ASP A 811 5.63 -35.66 34.15
CA ASP A 811 5.79 -36.84 33.29
C ASP A 811 4.83 -36.80 32.08
N ASP A 812 3.72 -36.05 32.13
CA ASP A 812 2.77 -35.90 31.03
C ASP A 812 3.40 -35.04 29.91
N ASP A 813 4.06 -33.93 30.23
CA ASP A 813 4.88 -33.16 29.27
C ASP A 813 5.93 -34.04 28.60
N ARG A 814 6.65 -34.79 29.43
CA ARG A 814 7.73 -35.65 28.97
C ARG A 814 7.21 -36.74 28.03
N ASN A 815 6.03 -37.26 28.29
CA ASN A 815 5.38 -38.25 27.44
C ASN A 815 4.91 -37.59 26.14
N LEU A 816 4.33 -36.40 26.18
CA LEU A 816 3.92 -35.62 25.01
C LEU A 816 5.11 -35.40 24.06
N VAL A 817 6.23 -34.85 24.56
CA VAL A 817 7.44 -34.62 23.74
C VAL A 817 8.00 -35.92 23.17
N ARG A 818 7.96 -37.02 23.95
CA ARG A 818 8.45 -38.33 23.49
C ARG A 818 7.58 -38.95 22.41
N ASP A 819 6.26 -38.81 22.54
CA ASP A 819 5.29 -39.38 21.62
C ASP A 819 5.31 -38.66 20.27
N ASN A 820 5.65 -37.37 20.26
CA ASN A 820 5.82 -36.56 19.05
C ASN A 820 7.25 -36.57 18.46
N ARG A 821 8.19 -37.32 19.04
CA ARG A 821 9.58 -37.31 18.57
C ARG A 821 9.69 -37.72 17.09
N GLY A 822 10.30 -36.85 16.28
CA GLY A 822 10.45 -37.00 14.84
C GLY A 822 9.41 -36.24 14.01
N THR A 823 8.47 -35.54 14.64
CA THR A 823 7.59 -34.58 13.97
C THR A 823 8.41 -33.41 13.40
N GLU A 824 8.06 -32.99 12.18
CA GLU A 824 8.60 -31.82 11.48
C GLU A 824 7.51 -30.75 11.37
N ASN A 825 7.90 -29.47 11.30
CA ASN A 825 6.98 -28.32 11.42
C ASN A 825 6.18 -28.39 12.73
N ALA A 826 6.84 -28.84 13.80
CA ALA A 826 6.26 -28.97 15.12
C ALA A 826 6.06 -27.60 15.76
N SER A 827 4.99 -27.46 16.55
CA SER A 827 4.76 -26.33 17.45
C SER A 827 5.28 -26.61 18.85
N TRP A 828 5.23 -25.61 19.74
CA TRP A 828 5.48 -25.79 21.17
C TRP A 828 4.65 -26.94 21.77
N CYS A 829 3.34 -26.96 21.46
CA CYS A 829 2.40 -27.98 21.94
C CYS A 829 2.63 -29.37 21.32
N ASP A 830 3.42 -29.48 20.25
CA ASP A 830 3.88 -30.77 19.74
C ASP A 830 5.15 -31.24 20.49
N GLY A 831 5.75 -30.37 21.30
CA GLY A 831 6.96 -30.64 22.07
C GLY A 831 8.25 -30.11 21.43
N ASP A 832 8.17 -29.19 20.47
CA ASP A 832 9.34 -28.43 20.00
C ASP A 832 9.60 -27.26 20.94
N LEU A 833 10.38 -27.53 21.99
CA LEU A 833 10.62 -26.58 23.09
C LEU A 833 11.82 -25.66 22.82
N ASN A 834 12.52 -25.88 21.72
CA ASN A 834 13.67 -25.07 21.31
C ASN A 834 13.41 -24.24 20.03
N GLY A 835 12.29 -24.51 19.34
CA GLY A 835 11.82 -23.74 18.20
C GLY A 835 12.53 -24.05 16.87
N ASP A 836 13.22 -25.19 16.74
CA ASP A 836 13.92 -25.56 15.49
C ASP A 836 13.01 -26.23 14.44
N GLY A 837 11.71 -26.28 14.72
CA GLY A 837 10.66 -26.89 13.92
C GLY A 837 10.61 -28.41 14.02
N ARG A 838 11.35 -29.03 14.95
CA ARG A 838 11.48 -30.49 15.06
C ARG A 838 11.52 -30.98 16.50
N VAL A 839 10.71 -32.00 16.79
CA VAL A 839 10.77 -32.67 18.10
C VAL A 839 11.90 -33.70 18.12
N THR A 840 12.97 -33.41 18.84
CA THR A 840 14.17 -34.25 18.93
C THR A 840 14.51 -34.68 20.36
N ASN A 841 15.68 -35.28 20.57
CA ASN A 841 16.15 -35.56 21.94
C ASN A 841 16.65 -34.28 22.65
N ALA A 842 16.84 -33.16 21.93
CA ALA A 842 17.15 -31.89 22.55
C ALA A 842 15.97 -31.40 23.39
N ASP A 843 14.76 -31.52 22.87
CA ASP A 843 13.51 -31.13 23.54
C ASP A 843 13.23 -31.99 24.77
N VAL A 844 13.42 -33.30 24.66
CA VAL A 844 13.33 -34.21 25.82
C VAL A 844 14.34 -33.82 26.90
N ALA A 845 15.53 -33.31 26.52
CA ALA A 845 16.52 -32.85 27.49
C ALA A 845 16.11 -31.55 28.18
N ILE A 846 15.32 -30.69 27.51
CA ILE A 846 14.73 -29.48 28.11
C ILE A 846 13.70 -29.87 29.18
N VAL A 847 12.76 -30.76 28.87
CA VAL A 847 11.79 -31.28 29.86
C VAL A 847 12.53 -31.93 31.04
N ASP A 848 13.48 -32.83 30.76
CA ASP A 848 14.24 -33.54 31.79
C ASP A 848 15.05 -32.59 32.69
N ALA A 849 15.47 -31.42 32.19
CA ALA A 849 16.20 -30.42 32.96
C ALA A 849 15.31 -29.65 33.93
N ASN A 850 14.02 -29.50 33.61
CA ASN A 850 13.06 -28.71 34.39
C ASN A 850 12.00 -29.56 35.10
N LEU A 851 12.05 -30.89 34.94
CA LEU A 851 11.12 -31.83 35.56
C LEU A 851 10.94 -31.60 37.07
N GLY A 852 9.69 -31.48 37.50
CA GLY A 852 9.28 -31.16 38.86
C GLY A 852 9.17 -29.65 39.14
N PHE A 853 9.30 -28.81 38.12
CA PHE A 853 8.87 -27.41 38.21
C PHE A 853 7.34 -27.34 38.41
N THR A 854 6.89 -26.37 39.20
CA THR A 854 5.47 -26.04 39.36
C THR A 854 5.39 -24.53 39.57
N SER A 855 4.51 -23.86 38.83
CA SER A 855 4.37 -22.41 38.92
C SER A 855 3.93 -21.94 40.31
N ASP A 856 4.66 -20.96 40.86
CA ASP A 856 4.27 -20.24 42.08
C ASP A 856 3.28 -19.08 41.79
N CYS A 857 2.96 -18.79 40.52
CA CYS A 857 2.18 -17.61 40.10
C CYS A 857 0.67 -17.75 40.23
N PHE A 858 0.13 -18.94 40.47
CA PHE A 858 -1.25 -19.10 40.90
C PHE A 858 -1.38 -18.53 42.31
N GLY A 859 -1.56 -17.21 42.42
CA GLY A 859 -1.63 -16.42 43.64
C GLY A 859 -2.33 -17.17 44.76
N GLY A 860 -1.51 -17.82 45.58
CA GLY A 860 -1.99 -18.92 46.41
C GLY A 860 -1.05 -20.11 46.50
N GLY A 861 0.01 -20.26 45.71
CA GLY A 861 1.06 -21.22 46.02
C GLY A 861 1.73 -20.89 47.37
N CYS A 862 1.85 -21.89 48.24
CA CYS A 862 2.78 -21.78 49.35
C CYS A 862 4.13 -22.23 48.83
N ASN A 863 5.14 -21.35 48.86
CA ASN A 863 6.49 -21.51 48.30
C ASN A 863 7.34 -22.55 49.07
N GLY A 864 6.72 -23.62 49.57
CA GLY A 864 7.32 -24.72 50.33
C GLY A 864 7.74 -24.39 51.77
N GLY A 865 7.70 -23.12 52.19
CA GLY A 865 8.14 -22.67 53.52
C GLY A 865 7.00 -22.48 54.53
N GLU A 866 5.77 -22.41 54.05
CA GLU A 866 4.60 -22.01 54.79
C GLU A 866 4.05 -23.14 55.66
N SER A 867 3.33 -22.75 56.70
CA SER A 867 2.59 -23.71 57.51
C SER A 867 1.23 -23.16 57.91
N LEU A 868 0.20 -23.93 57.57
CA LEU A 868 -1.18 -23.65 57.99
C LEU A 868 -1.47 -24.35 59.31
N LYS A 869 -1.97 -23.60 60.29
CA LYS A 869 -2.41 -24.16 61.57
C LYS A 869 -3.77 -23.64 62.00
N PHE A 870 -4.67 -24.58 62.26
CA PHE A 870 -5.92 -24.35 62.95
C PHE A 870 -5.68 -24.25 64.47
N LYS A 871 -5.82 -23.04 65.04
CA LYS A 871 -5.61 -22.77 66.46
C LYS A 871 -6.88 -23.01 67.30
N GLY A 872 -7.32 -24.27 67.31
CA GLY A 872 -8.42 -24.76 68.16
C GLY A 872 -9.77 -24.11 67.89
N CYS A 873 -10.83 -24.75 68.38
CA CYS A 873 -12.20 -24.26 68.25
C CYS A 873 -12.81 -24.05 69.64
N ARG A 874 -13.37 -22.86 69.88
CA ARG A 874 -14.11 -22.52 71.12
C ARG A 874 -15.30 -21.64 70.78
N ASN A 875 -16.46 -21.94 71.37
CA ASN A 875 -17.71 -21.19 71.17
C ASN A 875 -18.09 -21.05 69.68
N ASN A 876 -17.98 -22.13 68.90
CA ASN A 876 -18.23 -22.15 67.44
C ASN A 876 -17.36 -21.16 66.65
N ARG A 877 -16.18 -20.81 67.16
CA ARG A 877 -15.19 -19.97 66.49
C ARG A 877 -13.87 -20.70 66.45
N ALA A 878 -13.19 -20.64 65.32
CA ALA A 878 -11.86 -21.19 65.21
C ALA A 878 -10.99 -20.31 64.31
N LYS A 879 -9.70 -20.32 64.58
CA LYS A 879 -8.74 -19.39 63.98
C LYS A 879 -7.75 -20.16 63.12
N ALA A 880 -7.68 -19.83 61.84
CA ALA A 880 -6.62 -20.35 60.97
C ALA A 880 -5.47 -19.34 60.93
N VAL A 881 -4.25 -19.86 60.89
CA VAL A 881 -3.03 -19.04 60.81
C VAL A 881 -2.13 -19.67 59.78
N LEU A 882 -1.87 -18.93 58.70
CA LEU A 882 -0.79 -19.21 57.78
C LEU A 882 0.47 -18.49 58.29
N LYS A 883 1.60 -19.18 58.27
CA LYS A 883 2.92 -18.65 58.64
C LYS A 883 3.88 -18.80 57.49
N ASN A 884 4.89 -17.92 57.49
CA ASN A 884 5.95 -17.80 56.48
C ASN A 884 5.43 -17.43 55.09
N GLY A 885 4.19 -16.93 54.97
CA GLY A 885 3.70 -16.44 53.69
C GLY A 885 4.48 -15.21 53.24
N THR A 886 4.51 -14.94 51.95
CA THR A 886 5.20 -13.78 51.39
C THR A 886 4.58 -12.49 51.95
N PRO A 887 5.37 -11.61 52.59
CA PRO A 887 4.85 -10.33 53.08
C PRO A 887 4.12 -9.54 52.00
N GLY A 888 2.89 -9.11 52.28
CA GLY A 888 2.05 -8.37 51.34
C GLY A 888 1.19 -9.23 50.42
N GLN A 889 1.42 -10.55 50.35
CA GLN A 889 0.59 -11.46 49.57
C GLN A 889 -0.73 -11.74 50.30
N THR A 890 -1.84 -11.72 49.56
CA THR A 890 -3.17 -12.12 50.03
C THR A 890 -3.29 -13.63 49.98
N TYR A 891 -3.79 -14.23 51.06
CA TYR A 891 -4.05 -15.66 51.13
C TYR A 891 -5.53 -15.93 51.38
N THR A 892 -6.10 -16.82 50.56
CA THR A 892 -7.48 -17.28 50.68
C THR A 892 -7.53 -18.52 51.57
N PHE A 893 -8.45 -18.52 52.54
CA PHE A 893 -8.71 -19.63 53.45
C PHE A 893 -10.12 -20.16 53.22
N VAL A 894 -10.21 -21.43 52.82
CA VAL A 894 -11.46 -22.13 52.52
C VAL A 894 -11.77 -23.11 53.65
N LEU A 895 -12.94 -22.98 54.27
CA LEU A 895 -13.41 -23.87 55.32
C LEU A 895 -14.35 -24.94 54.73
N ASN A 896 -14.11 -26.20 55.09
CA ASN A 896 -14.97 -27.36 54.78
C ASN A 896 -15.40 -27.44 53.30
N GLY A 897 -14.48 -27.17 52.37
CA GLY A 897 -14.78 -27.21 50.93
C GLY A 897 -15.72 -26.09 50.44
N GLY A 898 -15.70 -24.92 51.10
CA GLY A 898 -16.40 -23.71 50.63
C GLY A 898 -17.56 -23.23 51.48
N GLU A 899 -17.79 -23.80 52.66
CA GLU A 899 -18.83 -23.30 53.58
C GLU A 899 -18.57 -21.86 54.03
N GLN A 900 -17.29 -21.47 54.17
CA GLN A 900 -16.85 -20.10 54.37
C GLN A 900 -15.50 -19.88 53.68
N THR A 901 -15.37 -18.76 52.97
CA THR A 901 -14.11 -18.30 52.37
C THR A 901 -13.75 -16.96 52.99
N LEU A 902 -12.53 -16.85 53.53
CA LEU A 902 -12.02 -15.62 54.14
C LEU A 902 -10.61 -15.34 53.61
N GLU A 903 -10.28 -14.07 53.43
CA GLU A 903 -8.95 -13.62 52.97
C GLU A 903 -8.24 -12.86 54.09
N ASP A 904 -6.91 -12.96 54.13
CA ASP A 904 -6.07 -12.05 54.90
C ASP A 904 -4.73 -11.82 54.19
N VAL A 905 -4.15 -10.63 54.39
CA VAL A 905 -2.86 -10.27 53.82
C VAL A 905 -1.75 -10.68 54.78
N ALA A 906 -0.74 -11.39 54.28
CA ALA A 906 0.41 -11.74 55.08
C ALA A 906 1.14 -10.48 55.57
N SER A 907 1.18 -10.30 56.90
CA SER A 907 1.91 -9.20 57.52
C SER A 907 3.39 -9.17 57.13
N SER A 908 4.12 -8.11 57.48
CA SER A 908 5.58 -8.00 57.30
C SER A 908 6.42 -9.13 57.94
N ARG A 909 5.80 -9.99 58.75
CA ARG A 909 6.40 -11.21 59.34
C ARG A 909 5.93 -12.50 58.67
N GLY A 910 5.33 -12.40 57.49
CA GLY A 910 4.80 -13.50 56.70
C GLY A 910 3.67 -14.25 57.38
N LYS A 911 2.69 -13.53 57.94
CA LYS A 911 1.61 -14.16 58.71
C LYS A 911 0.26 -13.61 58.30
N ALA A 912 -0.60 -14.49 57.80
CA ALA A 912 -2.01 -14.26 57.47
C ALA A 912 -2.91 -15.07 58.43
N VAL A 913 -4.04 -14.50 58.82
CA VAL A 913 -4.82 -14.90 59.98
C VAL A 913 -6.31 -14.61 59.79
N VAL A 914 -7.10 -15.65 59.56
CA VAL A 914 -8.57 -15.56 59.52
C VAL A 914 -9.22 -16.18 60.76
N THR A 915 -10.42 -15.72 61.10
CA THR A 915 -11.24 -16.30 62.18
C THR A 915 -12.62 -16.66 61.65
N PHE A 916 -12.89 -17.95 61.56
CA PHE A 916 -14.20 -18.49 61.18
C PHE A 916 -15.15 -18.46 62.38
N THR A 917 -16.44 -18.24 62.12
CA THR A 917 -17.49 -18.18 63.15
C THR A 917 -18.72 -18.96 62.73
N GLY A 918 -19.46 -19.52 63.68
CA GLY A 918 -20.64 -20.35 63.40
C GLY A 918 -20.29 -21.77 62.97
N LEU A 919 -19.12 -22.28 63.36
CA LEU A 919 -18.66 -23.62 62.97
C LEU A 919 -19.56 -24.72 63.54
N PRO A 920 -19.93 -25.74 62.75
CA PRO A 920 -20.65 -26.89 63.26
C PRO A 920 -19.80 -27.67 64.27
N LEU A 921 -20.47 -28.31 65.24
CA LEU A 921 -19.84 -29.26 66.15
C LEU A 921 -19.25 -30.42 65.35
N GLY A 922 -18.05 -30.89 65.73
CA GLY A 922 -17.34 -31.94 65.02
C GLY A 922 -16.11 -31.45 64.24
N ARG A 923 -15.70 -32.25 63.25
CA ARG A 923 -14.45 -32.04 62.51
C ARG A 923 -14.64 -30.94 61.48
N ASN A 924 -13.77 -29.93 61.53
CA ASN A 924 -13.68 -28.85 60.56
C ASN A 924 -12.28 -28.83 59.94
N GLU A 925 -12.21 -28.51 58.65
CA GLU A 925 -10.99 -28.47 57.84
C GLU A 925 -10.87 -27.08 57.21
N VAL A 926 -9.69 -26.49 57.30
CA VAL A 926 -9.35 -25.28 56.55
C VAL A 926 -8.25 -25.62 55.58
N GLU A 927 -8.42 -25.12 54.36
CA GLU A 927 -7.46 -25.18 53.28
C GLU A 927 -7.05 -23.76 52.92
N SER A 928 -5.77 -23.58 52.64
CA SER A 928 -5.20 -22.36 52.09
C SER A 928 -3.93 -22.77 51.39
N CYS A 929 -3.69 -22.28 50.18
CA CYS A 929 -2.47 -22.55 49.43
C CYS A 929 -2.07 -24.03 49.29
N GLY A 930 -3.04 -24.94 49.09
CA GLY A 930 -2.81 -26.39 49.07
C GLY A 930 -2.43 -27.02 50.42
N LEU A 931 -2.22 -26.20 51.47
CA LEU A 931 -2.04 -26.68 52.83
C LEU A 931 -3.40 -26.90 53.49
N THR A 932 -3.55 -28.04 54.15
CA THR A 932 -4.75 -28.36 54.93
C THR A 932 -4.43 -28.42 56.42
N SER A 933 -5.33 -27.93 57.26
CA SER A 933 -5.27 -28.10 58.71
C SER A 933 -6.65 -28.42 59.25
N ARG A 934 -6.72 -29.34 60.21
CA ARG A 934 -8.00 -29.78 60.80
C ARG A 934 -8.10 -29.43 62.28
N THR A 935 -9.31 -29.17 62.74
CA THR A 935 -9.64 -29.03 64.17
C THR A 935 -10.97 -29.72 64.47
N THR A 936 -11.21 -30.05 65.74
CA THR A 936 -12.53 -30.50 66.20
C THR A 936 -13.14 -29.41 67.08
N CYS A 937 -14.39 -29.05 66.80
CA CYS A 937 -15.21 -28.17 67.63
C CYS A 937 -16.03 -29.01 68.60
N GLU A 938 -15.75 -28.85 69.89
CA GLU A 938 -16.50 -29.46 71.00
C GLU A 938 -17.63 -28.56 71.50
#